data_AF-A0A537UGY0-F1
#
_entry.id   AF-A0A537UGY0-F1
#
_cell.length_a   1.000
_cell.length_b   1.000
_cell.length_c   1.000
_cell.angle_alpha   90.00
_cell.angle_beta   90.00
_cell.angle_gamma   90.00
#
_symmetry.space_group_name_H-M   'P 1'
#
loop_
_entity.id
_entity.type
_entity.pdbx_description
1 polymer ?
#
loop_
_entity_poly.entity_id
_entity_poly.type
_entity_poly.pdbx_seq_one_letter_code
_entity_poly.pdbx_strand_id
1 'polypeptide(L)'
;MSDTLLACRDCGQLHRAPGSVLAGKGLACVRCGSNLSRYPPLPIEVALALATTALILFLLANAYPIFLVSLEGRAGQDLLISGPLRLSEYGGPFAGLGMLVAGLSFVVPLVWMCLVVIVLAGLRWGDPALHARFAPLWKTALLLYPWSMLDVYLLGTYVAYTRLAEAVETNVATGGYALGALVLVQALLVLTLGRRRVWDLIADPRPVAPRPGEPWVACEICQLVLAAPATEAPRAERRCPRCATHLAPRQRGSLSVTLALTSAAAILYLPANLLPVMTVERFGQVSTYTILAGVEELLHLGLWPLALLVFFASVVVPMAKLISLAWFLHMIRRRSARWLRERTRLYRFIDFVGRWSNIDVFMVSILAASLQFGFLTTVDPEAGVVSFAAVVALTMLATAALLPWIWAVPVIALVIAAWLGLRTISDRGPVITISFANAEGIELGRNEAARTTIRYKNVELGRVASLGLSDDKSSVVVTAEMRREAEPLLRSDTKFWVVRPRLGFSGISGLSTLVSGAYIGMLPGEQPSGARDFRGLDNPPPAQGLVNGKIFALTTERMPAISDAAPVYFHGVQVGEVMDHTLSDKDGTVSVNVFIYQPHSTLIRPGSQFWIAAGVEATIGTQGLQVETETLQTLLSGAIVFETPPDALTEAESPPGSKFTLYRDRKSAADSADPVRVSYQVSFPGPLHGMAIGTPVELRGIPIGRVSALRLEYDRASEDIRVPATIEISPHRIAIPGEAPIPRDDPKAATEATNRLFERLIAKGLRARLAPDNLLIGSRIVDLEFIENPTPAQLARTQPYPEFPTAPGSGLGEIARSASAFLDQLAALPLGELIGGMREMVQHADTVVGSPELKRSVKQLDRTLADAGQFARDMRVQAGPLLAKLNSAADQLG
;
A
#
# COMPACT_ATOMS: atom_id res chain seq x y z
N MET A 1 -26.91 -71.79 29.54
CA MET A 1 -26.38 -70.41 29.42
C MET A 1 -24.91 -70.54 29.07
N SER A 2 -24.52 -70.22 27.84
CA SER A 2 -23.17 -70.47 27.32
C SER A 2 -22.18 -69.42 27.82
N ASP A 3 -21.06 -69.88 28.38
CA ASP A 3 -19.91 -69.03 28.68
C ASP A 3 -19.37 -68.39 27.39
N THR A 4 -19.15 -67.08 27.39
CA THR A 4 -18.55 -66.37 26.23
C THR A 4 -17.05 -66.26 26.40
N LEU A 5 -16.29 -66.64 25.37
CA LEU A 5 -14.84 -66.46 25.33
C LEU A 5 -14.48 -65.06 24.82
N LEU A 6 -13.60 -64.38 25.55
CA LEU A 6 -13.11 -63.03 25.26
C LEU A 6 -11.58 -63.06 25.15
N ALA A 7 -11.04 -62.83 23.95
CA ALA A 7 -9.60 -62.59 23.81
C ALA A 7 -9.28 -61.12 24.15
N CYS A 8 -8.33 -60.90 25.05
CA CYS A 8 -7.76 -59.59 25.31
C CYS A 8 -7.01 -59.11 24.08
N ARG A 9 -7.39 -57.94 23.54
CA ARG A 9 -6.77 -57.35 22.34
C ARG A 9 -5.29 -56.98 22.53
N ASP A 10 -4.90 -56.70 23.77
CA ASP A 10 -3.56 -56.19 24.08
C ASP A 10 -2.52 -57.30 24.30
N CYS A 11 -2.81 -58.24 25.20
CA CYS A 11 -1.87 -59.32 25.54
C CYS A 11 -2.27 -60.69 24.98
N GLY A 12 -3.37 -60.77 24.22
CA GLY A 12 -3.89 -62.03 23.67
C GLY A 12 -4.39 -63.02 24.72
N GLN A 13 -4.56 -62.61 25.99
CA GLN A 13 -5.05 -63.51 27.04
C GLN A 13 -6.50 -63.88 26.78
N LEU A 14 -6.82 -65.17 26.79
CA LEU A 14 -8.19 -65.65 26.67
C LEU A 14 -8.87 -65.64 28.05
N HIS A 15 -10.06 -65.05 28.10
CA HIS A 15 -10.91 -64.97 29.28
C HIS A 15 -12.24 -65.67 29.01
N ARG A 16 -12.83 -66.23 30.07
CA ARG A 16 -14.17 -66.80 30.04
C ARG A 16 -15.06 -65.92 30.92
N ALA A 17 -16.15 -65.40 30.36
CA ALA A 17 -17.08 -64.52 31.06
C ALA A 17 -18.51 -65.08 31.01
N PRO A 18 -19.26 -65.08 32.13
CA PRO A 18 -20.67 -65.44 32.12
C PRO A 18 -21.47 -64.40 31.33
N GLY A 19 -22.35 -64.83 30.44
CA GLY A 19 -23.12 -63.95 29.54
C GLY A 19 -23.94 -62.86 30.27
N SER A 20 -24.32 -63.08 31.54
CA SER A 20 -25.09 -62.13 32.37
C SER A 20 -24.24 -61.01 33.00
N VAL A 21 -22.92 -61.15 33.10
CA VAL A 21 -22.02 -60.17 33.74
C VAL A 21 -21.61 -59.04 32.78
N LEU A 22 -21.96 -59.18 31.49
CA LEU A 22 -21.68 -58.19 30.46
C LEU A 22 -22.57 -56.93 30.56
N ALA A 23 -23.67 -56.97 31.33
CA ALA A 23 -24.52 -55.79 31.54
C ALA A 23 -23.98 -54.91 32.69
N GLY A 24 -23.09 -53.96 32.35
CA GLY A 24 -22.80 -52.78 33.18
C GLY A 24 -21.59 -52.82 34.13
N LYS A 25 -20.98 -53.98 34.41
CA LYS A 25 -19.72 -54.06 35.19
C LYS A 25 -18.49 -54.12 34.26
N GLY A 26 -17.52 -53.24 34.49
CA GLY A 26 -16.28 -53.20 33.71
C GLY A 26 -15.43 -54.44 33.93
N LEU A 27 -15.17 -55.23 32.89
CA LEU A 27 -14.30 -56.41 32.96
C LEU A 27 -12.86 -56.01 32.63
N ALA A 28 -11.89 -56.30 33.50
CA ALA A 28 -10.47 -56.06 33.23
C ALA A 28 -9.72 -57.37 32.94
N CYS A 29 -8.75 -57.30 32.03
CA CYS A 29 -7.84 -58.39 31.72
C CYS A 29 -6.91 -58.65 32.91
N VAL A 30 -6.95 -59.87 33.45
CA VAL A 30 -6.11 -60.29 34.58
C VAL A 30 -4.60 -60.21 34.30
N ARG A 31 -4.19 -60.20 33.03
CA ARG A 31 -2.77 -60.18 32.63
C ARG A 31 -2.21 -58.78 32.43
N CYS A 32 -2.90 -57.93 31.67
CA CYS A 32 -2.42 -56.59 31.34
C CYS A 32 -3.21 -55.45 32.00
N GLY A 33 -4.34 -55.75 32.64
CA GLY A 33 -5.24 -54.77 33.25
C GLY A 33 -6.13 -54.02 32.26
N SER A 34 -6.12 -54.40 30.97
CA SER A 34 -6.91 -53.70 29.97
C SER A 34 -8.39 -54.03 30.03
N ASN A 35 -9.23 -53.06 29.68
CA ASN A 35 -10.67 -53.21 29.77
C ASN A 35 -11.17 -54.15 28.64
N LEU A 36 -11.69 -55.31 29.01
CA LEU A 36 -12.24 -56.34 28.13
C LEU A 36 -13.66 -55.99 27.67
N SER A 37 -14.41 -55.25 28.49
CA SER A 37 -15.77 -54.81 28.20
C SER A 37 -16.23 -53.71 29.15
N ARG A 38 -16.68 -52.58 28.60
CA ARG A 38 -17.64 -51.66 29.21
C ARG A 38 -18.81 -51.54 28.23
N TYR A 39 -19.97 -52.08 28.57
CA TYR A 39 -21.21 -51.71 27.88
C TYR A 39 -21.82 -50.53 28.64
N PRO A 40 -21.97 -49.35 28.04
CA PRO A 40 -22.92 -48.37 28.54
C PRO A 40 -24.33 -48.97 28.43
N PRO A 41 -25.22 -48.76 29.42
CA PRO A 41 -26.55 -49.36 29.44
C PRO A 41 -27.53 -48.81 28.38
N LEU A 42 -27.16 -47.79 27.61
CA LEU A 42 -28.09 -47.00 26.79
C LEU A 42 -28.66 -47.78 25.58
N PRO A 43 -29.97 -47.72 25.29
CA PRO A 43 -30.61 -48.48 24.20
C PRO A 43 -30.14 -48.06 22.80
N ILE A 44 -30.32 -48.95 21.81
CA ILE A 44 -29.98 -48.70 20.38
C ILE A 44 -30.66 -47.44 19.85
N GLU A 45 -31.84 -47.12 20.38
CA GLU A 45 -32.65 -45.94 20.00
C GLU A 45 -31.91 -44.63 20.26
N VAL A 46 -31.20 -44.53 21.40
CA VAL A 46 -30.38 -43.35 21.72
C VAL A 46 -29.22 -43.25 20.73
N ALA A 47 -28.60 -44.38 20.39
CA ALA A 47 -27.50 -44.38 19.43
C ALA A 47 -27.96 -44.04 18.00
N LEU A 48 -29.16 -44.49 17.59
CA LEU A 48 -29.76 -44.13 16.32
C LEU A 48 -30.09 -42.63 16.28
N ALA A 49 -30.68 -42.07 17.34
CA ALA A 49 -30.96 -40.64 17.45
C ALA A 49 -29.68 -39.80 17.37
N LEU A 50 -28.62 -40.18 18.09
CA LEU A 50 -27.33 -39.49 17.99
C LEU A 50 -26.72 -39.59 16.59
N ALA A 51 -26.84 -40.74 15.92
CA ALA A 51 -26.33 -40.92 14.56
C ALA A 51 -27.09 -40.09 13.51
N THR A 52 -28.42 -39.99 13.62
CA THR A 52 -29.21 -39.14 12.72
C THR A 52 -28.98 -37.66 13.02
N THR A 53 -28.87 -37.27 14.29
CA THR A 53 -28.49 -35.90 14.67
C THR A 53 -27.11 -35.53 14.13
N ALA A 54 -26.12 -36.43 14.22
CA ALA A 54 -24.79 -36.21 13.62
C ALA A 54 -24.89 -36.00 12.10
N LEU A 55 -25.67 -36.82 11.38
CA LEU A 55 -25.85 -36.65 9.94
C LEU A 55 -26.50 -35.30 9.59
N ILE A 56 -27.50 -34.86 10.34
CA ILE A 56 -28.15 -33.56 10.15
C ILE A 56 -27.16 -32.40 10.41
N LEU A 57 -26.43 -32.46 11.53
CA LEU A 57 -25.43 -31.44 11.86
C LEU A 57 -24.30 -31.39 10.82
N PHE A 58 -23.91 -32.53 10.25
CA PHE A 58 -22.95 -32.58 9.15
C PHE A 58 -23.48 -31.88 7.90
N LEU A 59 -24.75 -32.09 7.52
CA LEU A 59 -25.36 -31.36 6.41
C LEU A 59 -25.42 -29.86 6.67
N LEU A 60 -25.77 -29.44 7.89
CA LEU A 60 -25.78 -28.03 8.28
C LEU A 60 -24.38 -27.40 8.26
N ALA A 61 -23.36 -28.09 8.77
CA ALA A 61 -21.98 -27.62 8.76
C ALA A 61 -21.40 -27.44 7.34
N ASN A 62 -21.95 -28.15 6.35
CA ASN A 62 -21.57 -28.02 4.95
C ASN A 62 -22.45 -27.06 4.14
N ALA A 63 -23.66 -26.75 4.62
CA ALA A 63 -24.57 -25.83 3.95
C ALA A 63 -24.33 -24.35 4.31
N TYR A 64 -23.75 -24.10 5.48
CA TYR A 64 -23.48 -22.76 6.00
C TYR A 64 -21.97 -22.49 6.13
N PRO A 65 -21.54 -21.22 6.01
CA PRO A 65 -20.15 -20.87 6.19
C PRO A 65 -19.68 -21.14 7.62
N ILE A 66 -18.41 -21.55 7.75
CA ILE A 66 -17.69 -21.72 9.01
C ILE A 66 -17.25 -20.35 9.54
N PHE A 67 -16.69 -19.51 8.66
CA PHE A 67 -16.24 -18.16 8.98
C PHE A 67 -16.88 -17.14 8.05
N LEU A 68 -17.12 -15.96 8.60
CA LEU A 68 -17.37 -14.74 7.84
C LEU A 68 -16.15 -13.85 8.06
N VAL A 69 -15.39 -13.66 6.98
CA VAL A 69 -14.17 -12.84 6.98
C VAL A 69 -14.49 -11.56 6.23
N SER A 70 -14.25 -10.41 6.85
CA SER A 70 -14.46 -9.10 6.21
C SER A 70 -13.18 -8.30 6.22
N LEU A 71 -12.71 -7.90 5.04
CA LEU A 71 -11.56 -7.02 4.89
C LEU A 71 -11.92 -5.88 3.93
N GLU A 72 -11.89 -4.63 4.42
CA GLU A 72 -12.11 -3.40 3.64
C GLU A 72 -13.35 -3.44 2.73
N GLY A 73 -14.47 -4.01 3.21
CA GLY A 73 -15.73 -4.07 2.47
C GLY A 73 -15.88 -5.25 1.50
N ARG A 74 -14.87 -6.13 1.37
CA ARG A 74 -15.01 -7.44 0.71
C ARG A 74 -15.26 -8.52 1.75
N ALA A 75 -16.34 -9.29 1.57
CA ALA A 75 -16.68 -10.41 2.44
C ALA A 75 -16.32 -11.74 1.77
N GLY A 76 -15.53 -12.56 2.46
CA GLY A 76 -15.24 -13.95 2.11
C GLY A 76 -16.11 -14.91 2.92
N GLN A 77 -16.57 -16.00 2.28
CA GLN A 77 -17.31 -17.09 2.93
C GLN A 77 -16.55 -18.39 2.76
N ASP A 78 -16.29 -19.09 3.87
CA ASP A 78 -15.65 -20.40 3.83
C ASP A 78 -16.60 -21.52 4.24
N LEU A 79 -16.73 -22.53 3.38
CA LEU A 79 -17.44 -23.77 3.70
C LEU A 79 -16.42 -24.85 4.10
N LEU A 80 -16.89 -25.92 4.72
CA LEU A 80 -16.01 -27.06 5.10
C LEU A 80 -15.25 -27.65 3.89
N ILE A 81 -15.84 -27.57 2.69
CA ILE A 81 -15.24 -28.08 1.45
C ILE A 81 -14.43 -27.04 0.66
N SER A 82 -14.48 -25.75 1.00
CA SER A 82 -13.77 -24.71 0.23
C SER A 82 -12.26 -24.93 0.26
N GLY A 83 -11.69 -25.24 1.44
CA GLY A 83 -10.27 -25.54 1.61
C GLY A 83 -9.74 -26.64 0.67
N PRO A 84 -10.31 -27.86 0.72
CA PRO A 84 -9.89 -28.95 -0.17
C PRO A 84 -10.03 -28.63 -1.66
N LEU A 85 -11.10 -27.92 -2.05
CA LEU A 85 -11.33 -27.52 -3.44
C LEU A 85 -10.26 -26.54 -3.90
N ARG A 86 -9.95 -25.52 -3.10
CA ARG A 86 -8.89 -24.54 -3.39
C ARG A 86 -7.52 -25.20 -3.53
N LEU A 87 -7.16 -26.11 -2.62
CA LEU A 87 -5.91 -26.88 -2.76
C LEU A 87 -5.85 -27.67 -4.07
N SER A 88 -6.99 -28.12 -4.59
CA SER A 88 -7.04 -28.84 -5.86
C SER A 88 -6.86 -27.97 -7.10
N GLU A 89 -7.16 -26.67 -7.00
CA GLU A 89 -6.96 -25.70 -8.08
C GLU A 89 -5.47 -25.43 -8.36
N TYR A 90 -4.59 -25.56 -7.36
CA TYR A 90 -3.14 -25.38 -7.51
C TYR A 90 -2.46 -26.45 -8.41
N GLY A 91 -3.15 -27.56 -8.69
CA GLY A 91 -2.65 -28.61 -9.59
C GLY A 91 -1.49 -29.43 -9.02
N GLY A 92 -1.01 -30.40 -9.82
CA GLY A 92 0.13 -31.26 -9.48
C GLY A 92 -0.04 -31.99 -8.13
N PRO A 93 0.98 -31.97 -7.24
CA PRO A 93 0.91 -32.67 -5.95
C PRO A 93 -0.12 -32.08 -4.97
N PHE A 94 -0.49 -30.81 -5.12
CA PHE A 94 -1.48 -30.14 -4.27
C PHE A 94 -2.91 -30.64 -4.55
N ALA A 95 -3.20 -31.07 -5.78
CA ALA A 95 -4.46 -31.74 -6.09
C ALA A 95 -4.63 -33.06 -5.32
N GLY A 96 -3.54 -33.83 -5.18
CA GLY A 96 -3.54 -35.03 -4.33
C GLY A 96 -3.78 -34.70 -2.86
N LEU A 97 -3.21 -33.60 -2.37
CA LEU A 97 -3.44 -33.10 -1.01
C LEU A 97 -4.90 -32.68 -0.80
N GLY A 98 -5.47 -31.91 -1.71
CA GLY A 98 -6.88 -31.50 -1.66
C GLY A 98 -7.82 -32.71 -1.63
N MET A 99 -7.59 -33.72 -2.47
CA MET A 99 -8.36 -34.97 -2.46
C MET A 99 -8.22 -35.74 -1.14
N LEU A 100 -7.00 -35.79 -0.57
CA LEU A 100 -6.77 -36.42 0.73
C LEU A 100 -7.57 -35.70 1.83
N VAL A 101 -7.48 -34.37 1.90
CA VAL A 101 -8.19 -33.57 2.90
C VAL A 101 -9.70 -33.70 2.73
N ALA A 102 -10.23 -33.60 1.50
CA ALA A 102 -11.66 -33.82 1.20
C ALA A 102 -12.09 -35.24 1.61
N GLY A 103 -11.25 -36.23 1.38
CA GLY A 103 -11.48 -37.61 1.80
C GLY A 103 -11.68 -37.72 3.32
N LEU A 104 -10.75 -37.17 4.10
CA LEU A 104 -10.72 -37.30 5.57
C LEU A 104 -11.75 -36.42 6.30
N SER A 105 -12.06 -35.25 5.74
CA SER A 105 -12.95 -34.25 6.36
C SER A 105 -14.39 -34.31 5.86
N PHE A 106 -14.63 -34.80 4.64
CA PHE A 106 -15.97 -34.80 4.04
C PHE A 106 -16.45 -36.21 3.66
N VAL A 107 -15.75 -36.90 2.75
CA VAL A 107 -16.23 -38.17 2.16
C VAL A 107 -16.31 -39.29 3.20
N VAL A 108 -15.22 -39.52 3.93
CA VAL A 108 -15.16 -40.61 4.92
C VAL A 108 -16.14 -40.39 6.08
N PRO A 109 -16.24 -39.20 6.70
CA PRO A 109 -17.25 -38.94 7.72
C PRO A 109 -18.68 -39.14 7.23
N LEU A 110 -19.02 -38.65 6.03
CA LEU A 110 -20.36 -38.81 5.45
C LEU A 110 -20.70 -40.29 5.25
N VAL A 111 -19.82 -41.05 4.59
CA VAL A 111 -20.01 -42.48 4.35
C VAL A 111 -20.12 -43.22 5.68
N TRP A 112 -19.28 -42.89 6.66
CA TRP A 112 -19.33 -43.49 7.98
C TRP A 112 -20.66 -43.24 8.70
N MET A 113 -21.14 -41.98 8.75
CA MET A 113 -22.42 -41.64 9.39
C MET A 113 -23.60 -42.32 8.70
N CYS A 114 -23.64 -42.30 7.36
CA CYS A 114 -24.67 -42.99 6.59
C CYS A 114 -24.69 -44.50 6.88
N LEU A 115 -23.53 -45.15 6.91
CA LEU A 115 -23.44 -46.58 7.25
C LEU A 115 -23.92 -46.87 8.68
N VAL A 116 -23.56 -46.03 9.66
CA VAL A 116 -24.01 -46.20 11.05
C VAL A 116 -25.53 -46.05 11.14
N VAL A 117 -26.11 -45.01 10.51
CA VAL A 117 -27.57 -44.81 10.49
C VAL A 117 -28.28 -46.00 9.81
N ILE A 118 -27.82 -46.44 8.64
CA ILE A 118 -28.41 -47.57 7.90
C ILE A 118 -28.38 -48.85 8.75
N VAL A 119 -27.25 -49.16 9.40
CA VAL A 119 -27.13 -50.35 10.25
C VAL A 119 -28.02 -50.26 11.48
N LEU A 120 -28.04 -49.12 12.19
CA LEU A 120 -28.85 -48.98 13.41
C LEU A 120 -30.35 -48.94 13.12
N ALA A 121 -30.76 -48.28 12.03
CA ALA A 121 -32.15 -48.29 11.56
C ALA A 121 -32.57 -49.71 11.16
N GLY A 122 -31.70 -50.42 10.41
CA GLY A 122 -31.91 -51.81 10.00
C GLY A 122 -32.03 -52.77 11.18
N LEU A 123 -31.27 -52.56 12.25
CA LEU A 123 -31.37 -53.37 13.48
C LEU A 123 -32.58 -52.99 14.37
N ARG A 124 -33.14 -51.79 14.21
CA ARG A 124 -34.28 -51.31 15.00
C ARG A 124 -35.63 -51.67 14.37
N TRP A 125 -35.73 -51.54 13.06
CA TRP A 125 -36.97 -51.70 12.28
C TRP A 125 -36.95 -52.87 11.32
N GLY A 126 -35.78 -53.45 11.04
CA GLY A 126 -35.67 -54.59 10.12
C GLY A 126 -36.06 -55.91 10.77
N ASP A 127 -36.32 -56.90 9.91
CA ASP A 127 -36.56 -58.28 10.33
C ASP A 127 -35.27 -58.87 10.95
N PRO A 128 -35.33 -59.45 12.16
CA PRO A 128 -34.21 -60.14 12.80
C PRO A 128 -33.51 -61.18 11.90
N ALA A 129 -34.24 -61.81 10.97
CA ALA A 129 -33.68 -62.76 10.01
C ALA A 129 -32.68 -62.10 9.02
N LEU A 130 -32.80 -60.79 8.79
CA LEU A 130 -31.97 -60.03 7.88
C LEU A 130 -30.77 -59.34 8.56
N HIS A 131 -30.68 -59.41 9.89
CA HIS A 131 -29.61 -58.76 10.67
C HIS A 131 -28.20 -59.13 10.19
N ALA A 132 -28.00 -60.39 9.77
CA ALA A 132 -26.72 -60.87 9.24
C ALA A 132 -26.27 -60.14 7.95
N ARG A 133 -27.19 -59.58 7.16
CA ARG A 133 -26.87 -58.81 5.95
C ARG A 133 -26.21 -57.46 6.24
N PHE A 134 -26.36 -56.93 7.45
CA PHE A 134 -25.73 -55.67 7.87
C PHE A 134 -24.27 -55.85 8.34
N ALA A 135 -23.80 -57.09 8.50
CA ALA A 135 -22.41 -57.40 8.87
C ALA A 135 -21.34 -56.73 7.97
N PRO A 136 -21.40 -56.79 6.62
CA PRO A 136 -20.44 -56.11 5.77
C PRO A 136 -20.48 -54.58 5.93
N LEU A 137 -21.67 -53.99 6.06
CA LEU A 137 -21.83 -52.53 6.23
C LEU A 137 -21.23 -52.06 7.56
N TRP A 138 -21.50 -52.78 8.64
CA TRP A 138 -20.93 -52.48 9.96
C TRP A 138 -19.40 -52.70 10.00
N LYS A 139 -18.90 -53.74 9.32
CA LYS A 139 -17.45 -53.92 9.11
C LYS A 139 -16.84 -52.70 8.41
N THR A 140 -17.44 -52.21 7.34
CA THR A 140 -16.95 -51.03 6.62
C THR A 140 -16.98 -49.79 7.50
N ALA A 141 -18.04 -49.56 8.27
CA ALA A 141 -18.12 -48.46 9.22
C ALA A 141 -16.97 -48.50 10.26
N LEU A 142 -16.64 -49.68 10.78
CA LEU A 142 -15.53 -49.84 11.73
C LEU A 142 -14.15 -49.61 11.10
N LEU A 143 -13.99 -49.87 9.80
CA LEU A 143 -12.75 -49.62 9.06
C LEU A 143 -12.58 -48.14 8.70
N LEU A 144 -13.69 -47.43 8.44
CA LEU A 144 -13.70 -46.00 8.11
C LEU A 144 -13.58 -45.09 9.33
N TYR A 145 -14.05 -45.52 10.51
CA TYR A 145 -14.05 -44.67 11.71
C TYR A 145 -12.70 -44.00 12.03
N PRO A 146 -11.54 -44.69 12.02
CA PRO A 146 -10.24 -44.07 12.31
C PRO A 146 -9.81 -42.99 11.31
N TRP A 147 -10.45 -42.95 10.14
CA TRP A 147 -10.20 -42.01 9.05
C TRP A 147 -11.21 -40.86 9.03
N SER A 148 -12.27 -40.91 9.86
CA SER A 148 -13.21 -39.81 10.06
C SER A 148 -12.60 -38.83 11.07
N MET A 149 -11.92 -37.80 10.56
CA MET A 149 -11.09 -36.89 11.37
C MET A 149 -11.75 -35.54 11.63
N LEU A 150 -13.07 -35.51 11.84
CA LEU A 150 -13.79 -34.26 12.09
C LEU A 150 -13.37 -33.58 13.40
N ASP A 151 -12.95 -34.36 14.39
CA ASP A 151 -12.37 -33.87 15.65
C ASP A 151 -11.06 -33.11 15.41
N VAL A 152 -10.18 -33.67 14.59
CA VAL A 152 -8.90 -33.06 14.22
C VAL A 152 -9.11 -31.87 13.29
N TYR A 153 -10.08 -31.95 12.38
CA TYR A 153 -10.45 -30.85 11.49
C TYR A 153 -10.96 -29.65 12.28
N LEU A 154 -11.87 -29.84 13.26
CA LEU A 154 -12.34 -28.77 14.16
C LEU A 154 -11.19 -28.07 14.89
N LEU A 155 -10.19 -28.84 15.36
CA LEU A 155 -9.02 -28.26 16.01
C LEU A 155 -8.15 -27.47 15.01
N GLY A 156 -7.93 -27.98 13.80
CA GLY A 156 -7.27 -27.25 12.72
C GLY A 156 -8.01 -25.97 12.33
N THR A 157 -9.34 -26.00 12.27
CA THR A 157 -10.21 -24.84 12.08
C THR A 157 -10.03 -23.82 13.20
N TYR A 158 -9.92 -24.26 14.45
CA TYR A 158 -9.65 -23.36 15.58
C TYR A 158 -8.28 -22.70 15.49
N VAL A 159 -7.22 -23.44 15.15
CA VAL A 159 -5.89 -22.86 14.93
C VAL A 159 -5.92 -21.86 13.77
N ALA A 160 -6.55 -22.20 12.65
CA ALA A 160 -6.72 -21.30 11.52
C ALA A 160 -7.51 -20.04 11.90
N TYR A 161 -8.59 -20.16 12.68
CA TYR A 161 -9.34 -19.02 13.21
C TYR A 161 -8.46 -18.07 14.00
N THR A 162 -7.62 -18.59 14.91
CA THR A 162 -6.75 -17.73 15.71
C THR A 162 -5.74 -16.97 14.86
N ARG A 163 -5.22 -17.59 13.78
CA ARG A 163 -4.35 -16.93 12.82
C ARG A 163 -5.08 -15.91 11.95
N LEU A 164 -6.33 -16.20 11.57
CA LEU A 164 -7.19 -15.29 10.80
C LEU A 164 -7.60 -14.06 11.60
N ALA A 165 -8.00 -14.26 12.86
CA ALA A 165 -8.47 -13.20 13.74
C ALA A 165 -7.40 -12.14 14.06
N GLU A 166 -6.12 -12.48 13.95
CA GLU A 166 -5.02 -11.53 14.04
C GLU A 166 -4.85 -10.69 12.76
N ALA A 167 -5.24 -11.23 11.61
CA ALA A 167 -5.06 -10.58 10.32
C ALA A 167 -6.29 -9.77 9.88
N VAL A 168 -7.49 -10.25 10.20
CA VAL A 168 -8.77 -9.77 9.65
C VAL A 168 -9.91 -9.91 10.66
N GLU A 169 -10.89 -9.01 10.62
CA GLU A 169 -12.14 -9.18 11.37
C GLU A 169 -12.84 -10.48 10.96
N THR A 170 -12.82 -11.45 11.88
CA THR A 170 -13.28 -12.82 11.62
C THR A 170 -14.32 -13.21 12.66
N ASN A 171 -15.53 -13.53 12.21
CA ASN A 171 -16.61 -14.03 13.04
C ASN A 171 -16.91 -15.50 12.75
N VAL A 172 -17.15 -16.29 13.80
CA VAL A 172 -17.61 -17.67 13.67
C VAL A 172 -19.06 -17.66 13.22
N ALA A 173 -19.34 -18.32 12.10
CA ALA A 173 -20.68 -18.40 11.52
C ALA A 173 -21.38 -19.72 11.89
N THR A 174 -22.62 -19.88 11.44
CA THR A 174 -23.49 -21.02 11.78
C THR A 174 -22.85 -22.38 11.49
N GLY A 175 -22.08 -22.50 10.41
CA GLY A 175 -21.39 -23.74 10.05
C GLY A 175 -20.32 -24.15 11.08
N GLY A 176 -19.62 -23.18 11.68
CA GLY A 176 -18.63 -23.43 12.72
C GLY A 176 -19.24 -23.98 14.01
N TYR A 177 -20.37 -23.41 14.44
CA TYR A 177 -21.13 -23.94 15.59
C TYR A 177 -21.71 -25.33 15.30
N ALA A 178 -22.22 -25.56 14.09
CA ALA A 178 -22.73 -26.87 13.66
C ALA A 178 -21.62 -27.94 13.66
N LEU A 179 -20.41 -27.60 13.21
CA LEU A 179 -19.23 -28.48 13.27
C LEU A 179 -18.84 -28.82 14.72
N GLY A 180 -18.83 -27.84 15.62
CA GLY A 180 -18.57 -28.07 17.05
C GLY A 180 -19.58 -29.01 17.68
N ALA A 181 -20.88 -28.77 17.44
CA ALA A 181 -21.96 -29.64 17.90
C ALA A 181 -21.86 -31.06 17.30
N LEU A 182 -21.50 -31.17 16.01
CA LEU A 182 -21.31 -32.44 15.32
C LEU A 182 -20.23 -33.29 15.98
N VAL A 183 -19.05 -32.72 16.25
CA VAL A 183 -17.94 -33.45 16.88
C VAL A 183 -18.34 -33.94 18.27
N LEU A 184 -19.06 -33.12 19.04
CA LEU A 184 -19.59 -33.52 20.35
C LEU A 184 -20.57 -34.69 20.24
N VAL A 185 -21.55 -34.60 19.33
CA VAL A 185 -22.54 -35.66 19.11
C VAL A 185 -21.88 -36.93 18.58
N GLN A 186 -20.88 -36.82 17.71
CA GLN A 186 -20.10 -37.96 17.21
C GLN A 186 -19.30 -38.62 18.35
N ALA A 187 -18.67 -37.84 19.23
CA ALA A 187 -18.00 -38.37 20.41
C ALA A 187 -18.97 -39.11 21.35
N LEU A 188 -20.14 -38.53 21.61
CA LEU A 188 -21.21 -39.16 22.38
C LEU A 188 -21.71 -40.45 21.70
N LEU A 189 -21.90 -40.45 20.39
CA LEU A 189 -22.26 -41.63 19.62
C LEU A 189 -21.22 -42.74 19.81
N VAL A 190 -19.93 -42.46 19.68
CA VAL A 190 -18.88 -43.47 19.86
C VAL A 190 -18.81 -43.98 21.31
N LEU A 191 -18.99 -43.09 22.29
CA LEU A 191 -19.00 -43.46 23.71
C LEU A 191 -20.21 -44.32 24.08
N THR A 192 -21.36 -44.10 23.44
CA THR A 192 -22.60 -44.87 23.66
C THR A 192 -22.64 -46.18 22.85
N LEU A 193 -22.14 -46.15 21.62
CA LEU A 193 -22.14 -47.24 20.66
C LEU A 193 -20.99 -48.22 20.95
N GLY A 194 -21.19 -49.08 21.94
CA GLY A 194 -20.23 -50.12 22.30
C GLY A 194 -19.90 -51.02 21.09
N ARG A 195 -18.61 -51.08 20.72
CA ARG A 195 -18.11 -51.78 19.52
C ARG A 195 -18.55 -53.24 19.37
N ARG A 196 -18.80 -53.96 20.47
CA ARG A 196 -19.29 -55.35 20.48
C ARG A 196 -20.82 -55.47 20.41
N ARG A 197 -21.55 -54.49 20.95
CA ARG A 197 -23.00 -54.55 21.08
C ARG A 197 -23.72 -54.70 19.74
N VAL A 198 -23.33 -53.90 18.76
CA VAL A 198 -23.90 -53.95 17.40
C VAL A 198 -23.64 -55.31 16.76
N TRP A 199 -22.44 -55.85 16.95
CA TRP A 199 -22.11 -57.18 16.49
C TRP A 199 -22.98 -58.25 17.16
N ASP A 200 -23.24 -58.14 18.47
CA ASP A 200 -24.03 -59.10 19.27
C ASP A 200 -25.50 -59.17 18.81
N LEU A 201 -25.98 -58.11 18.14
CA LEU A 201 -27.31 -58.03 17.54
C LEU A 201 -27.35 -58.50 16.07
N ILE A 202 -26.23 -58.39 15.34
CA ILE A 202 -26.11 -58.74 13.92
C ILE A 202 -26.12 -60.27 13.69
N ALA A 203 -25.49 -61.04 14.57
CA ALA A 203 -25.40 -62.50 14.42
C ALA A 203 -25.21 -63.21 15.76
N ASP A 204 -25.89 -64.36 15.92
CA ASP A 204 -25.77 -65.25 17.08
C ASP A 204 -24.34 -65.83 17.17
N PRO A 205 -23.61 -65.64 18.28
CA PRO A 205 -22.24 -66.11 18.47
C PRO A 205 -22.14 -67.63 18.69
N ARG A 206 -22.77 -68.45 17.83
CA ARG A 206 -22.61 -69.91 17.85
C ARG A 206 -21.51 -70.47 16.93
N PRO A 207 -20.26 -69.96 16.87
CA PRO A 207 -19.16 -70.83 16.48
C PRO A 207 -18.82 -71.81 17.60
N VAL A 208 -18.29 -72.97 17.22
CA VAL A 208 -17.67 -73.93 18.13
C VAL A 208 -16.51 -73.21 18.83
N ALA A 209 -16.66 -72.96 20.13
CA ALA A 209 -15.57 -72.48 20.97
C ALA A 209 -14.40 -73.48 20.88
N PRO A 210 -13.14 -73.01 20.74
CA PRO A 210 -11.99 -73.91 20.69
C PRO A 210 -11.96 -74.77 21.96
N ARG A 211 -11.69 -76.07 21.80
CA ARG A 211 -11.53 -76.97 22.93
C ARG A 211 -10.26 -76.59 23.70
N PRO A 212 -10.17 -76.88 25.01
CA PRO A 212 -8.94 -76.68 25.77
C PRO A 212 -7.75 -77.36 25.07
N GLY A 213 -6.71 -76.59 24.73
CA GLY A 213 -5.52 -77.08 24.03
C GLY A 213 -5.52 -76.91 22.49
N GLU A 214 -6.66 -76.57 21.88
CA GLU A 214 -6.70 -76.25 20.45
C GLU A 214 -6.13 -74.85 20.16
N PRO A 215 -5.39 -74.68 19.05
CA PRO A 215 -4.96 -73.36 18.61
C PRO A 215 -6.19 -72.52 18.27
N TRP A 216 -6.16 -71.23 18.62
CA TRP A 216 -7.28 -70.32 18.44
C TRP A 216 -6.83 -69.04 17.73
N VAL A 217 -7.78 -68.35 17.12
CA VAL A 217 -7.59 -67.05 16.48
C VAL A 217 -8.77 -66.14 16.83
N ALA A 218 -8.48 -64.88 17.15
CA ALA A 218 -9.51 -63.87 17.35
C ALA A 218 -9.62 -62.98 16.12
N CYS A 219 -10.84 -62.75 15.62
CA CYS A 219 -11.04 -61.83 14.50
C CYS A 219 -10.70 -60.38 14.90
N GLU A 220 -9.83 -59.71 14.16
CA GLU A 220 -9.40 -58.34 14.46
C GLU A 220 -10.51 -57.29 14.36
N ILE A 221 -11.55 -57.56 13.55
CA ILE A 221 -12.69 -56.67 13.31
C ILE A 221 -13.78 -56.90 14.36
N CYS A 222 -14.42 -58.07 14.34
CA CYS A 222 -15.58 -58.39 15.18
C CYS A 222 -15.25 -59.06 16.52
N GLN A 223 -13.97 -59.36 16.80
CA GLN A 223 -13.46 -59.93 18.05
C GLN A 223 -14.04 -61.31 18.43
N LEU A 224 -14.62 -62.02 17.46
CA LEU A 224 -15.07 -63.39 17.62
C LEU A 224 -13.87 -64.33 17.74
N VAL A 225 -13.83 -65.13 18.82
CA VAL A 225 -12.80 -66.15 19.05
C VAL A 225 -13.24 -67.44 18.35
N LEU A 226 -12.35 -68.00 17.54
CA LEU A 226 -12.58 -69.19 16.73
C LEU A 226 -11.40 -70.15 16.90
N ALA A 227 -11.62 -71.44 16.69
CA ALA A 227 -10.53 -72.38 16.48
C ALA A 227 -9.69 -71.93 15.28
N ALA A 228 -8.37 -72.01 15.39
CA ALA A 228 -7.47 -71.61 14.32
C ALA A 228 -7.65 -72.58 13.13
N PRO A 229 -7.93 -72.08 11.91
CA PRO A 229 -8.07 -72.95 10.76
C PRO A 229 -6.75 -73.67 10.48
N ALA A 230 -6.82 -74.95 10.09
CA ALA A 230 -5.65 -75.70 9.66
C ALA A 230 -4.95 -74.98 8.50
N THR A 231 -3.62 -75.06 8.42
CA THR A 231 -2.80 -74.36 7.40
C THR A 231 -3.15 -74.73 5.96
N GLU A 232 -3.84 -75.84 5.74
CA GLU A 232 -4.29 -76.38 4.46
C GLU A 232 -5.82 -76.23 4.22
N ALA A 233 -6.56 -75.64 5.16
CA ALA A 233 -8.01 -75.50 5.07
C ALA A 233 -8.44 -74.67 3.83
N PRO A 234 -9.58 -74.99 3.18
CA PRO A 234 -10.14 -74.23 2.06
C PRO A 234 -10.32 -72.74 2.38
N ARG A 235 -10.27 -71.87 1.36
CA ARG A 235 -10.42 -70.41 1.52
C ARG A 235 -11.72 -69.97 2.24
N ALA A 236 -12.77 -70.78 2.19
CA ALA A 236 -14.03 -70.53 2.89
C ALA A 236 -13.90 -70.64 4.42
N GLU A 237 -13.16 -71.65 4.92
CA GLU A 237 -12.91 -71.88 6.35
C GLU A 237 -11.92 -70.87 6.97
N ARG A 238 -11.21 -70.12 6.12
CA ARG A 238 -10.33 -69.02 6.54
C ARG A 238 -11.06 -67.68 6.66
N ARG A 239 -12.39 -67.63 6.55
CA ARG A 239 -13.17 -66.39 6.73
C ARG A 239 -13.94 -66.43 8.04
N CYS A 240 -13.99 -65.29 8.72
CA CYS A 240 -14.81 -65.13 9.90
C CYS A 240 -16.30 -65.30 9.52
N PRO A 241 -17.06 -66.18 10.20
CA PRO A 241 -18.47 -66.42 9.88
C PRO A 241 -19.36 -65.21 10.16
N ARG A 242 -18.90 -64.26 11.00
CA ARG A 242 -19.64 -63.06 11.37
C ARG A 242 -19.39 -61.88 10.44
N CYS A 243 -18.13 -61.58 10.12
CA CYS A 243 -17.77 -60.37 9.36
C CYS A 243 -17.06 -60.67 8.03
N ALA A 244 -16.97 -61.95 7.64
CA ALA A 244 -16.32 -62.44 6.42
C ALA A 244 -14.85 -62.02 6.24
N THR A 245 -14.18 -61.55 7.31
CA THR A 245 -12.76 -61.16 7.27
C THR A 245 -11.86 -62.37 7.29
N HIS A 246 -10.77 -62.34 6.53
CA HIS A 246 -9.80 -63.43 6.50
C HIS A 246 -9.12 -63.60 7.87
N LEU A 247 -9.16 -64.81 8.42
CA LEU A 247 -8.53 -65.22 9.66
C LEU A 247 -7.15 -65.76 9.32
N ALA A 248 -6.10 -65.04 9.71
CA ALA A 248 -4.73 -65.50 9.58
C ALA A 248 -4.05 -65.49 10.96
N PRO A 249 -3.50 -66.62 11.45
CA PRO A 249 -2.79 -66.65 12.73
C PRO A 249 -1.52 -65.79 12.74
N ARG A 250 -0.94 -65.50 11.56
CA ARG A 250 0.12 -64.50 11.35
C ARG A 250 0.10 -64.03 9.89
N GLN A 251 -0.05 -62.73 9.66
CA GLN A 251 0.00 -62.18 8.31
C GLN A 251 1.44 -62.18 7.76
N ARG A 252 1.68 -62.95 6.70
CA ARG A 252 2.99 -63.05 6.02
C ARG A 252 3.32 -61.68 5.39
N GLY A 253 4.53 -61.15 5.63
CA GLY A 253 5.00 -59.90 5.04
C GLY A 253 4.65 -58.59 5.79
N SER A 254 3.89 -58.65 6.90
CA SER A 254 3.54 -57.46 7.71
C SER A 254 4.77 -56.67 8.20
N LEU A 255 5.85 -57.37 8.55
CA LEU A 255 7.12 -56.76 8.95
C LEU A 255 7.80 -55.98 7.83
N SER A 256 7.90 -56.55 6.63
CA SER A 256 8.50 -55.87 5.48
C SER A 256 7.66 -54.67 5.02
N VAL A 257 6.34 -54.77 5.16
CA VAL A 257 5.41 -53.71 4.81
C VAL A 257 5.50 -52.54 5.76
N THR A 258 5.42 -52.82 7.05
CA THR A 258 5.55 -51.81 8.10
C THR A 258 6.93 -51.14 8.02
N LEU A 259 7.99 -51.91 7.74
CA LEU A 259 9.34 -51.38 7.51
C LEU A 259 9.38 -50.45 6.30
N ALA A 260 8.87 -50.86 5.14
CA ALA A 260 8.86 -50.05 3.93
C ALA A 260 8.09 -48.72 4.09
N LEU A 261 6.92 -48.76 4.72
CA LEU A 261 6.10 -47.57 5.00
C LEU A 261 6.77 -46.64 6.04
N THR A 262 7.37 -47.22 7.10
CA THR A 262 8.08 -46.44 8.11
C THR A 262 9.34 -45.79 7.52
N SER A 263 10.09 -46.49 6.67
CA SER A 263 11.26 -45.93 5.98
C SER A 263 10.87 -44.84 4.99
N ALA A 264 9.80 -45.03 4.21
CA ALA A 264 9.29 -44.01 3.29
C ALA A 264 8.87 -42.74 4.06
N ALA A 265 8.15 -42.90 5.16
CA ALA A 265 7.76 -41.79 6.03
C ALA A 265 8.98 -41.10 6.68
N ALA A 266 10.01 -41.85 7.09
CA ALA A 266 11.23 -41.27 7.64
C ALA A 266 12.01 -40.44 6.61
N ILE A 267 12.05 -40.87 5.34
CA ILE A 267 12.67 -40.10 4.25
C ILE A 267 11.91 -38.79 3.99
N LEU A 268 10.57 -38.85 3.93
CA LEU A 268 9.72 -37.67 3.68
C LEU A 268 9.62 -36.71 4.88
N TYR A 269 9.94 -37.18 6.10
CA TYR A 269 9.95 -36.33 7.29
C TYR A 269 11.00 -35.21 7.20
N LEU A 270 12.13 -35.44 6.51
CA LEU A 270 13.17 -34.44 6.33
C LEU A 270 12.69 -33.25 5.47
N PRO A 271 12.22 -33.42 4.21
CA PRO A 271 11.67 -32.32 3.44
C PRO A 271 10.41 -31.72 4.06
N ALA A 272 9.59 -32.50 4.78
CA ALA A 272 8.41 -31.97 5.48
C ALA A 272 8.73 -30.91 6.54
N ASN A 273 9.91 -30.98 7.19
CA ASN A 273 10.33 -30.01 8.21
C ASN A 273 11.28 -28.93 7.66
N LEU A 274 12.02 -29.22 6.58
CA LEU A 274 12.98 -28.29 5.99
C LEU A 274 12.39 -27.38 4.91
N LEU A 275 11.35 -27.82 4.20
CA LEU A 275 10.71 -27.03 3.16
C LEU A 275 9.63 -26.10 3.74
N PRO A 276 9.37 -24.94 3.11
CA PRO A 276 8.24 -24.10 3.46
C PRO A 276 6.93 -24.89 3.38
N VAL A 277 6.04 -24.64 4.33
CA VAL A 277 4.69 -25.24 4.40
C VAL A 277 3.65 -24.32 3.79
N MET A 278 3.82 -23.01 3.98
CA MET A 278 2.99 -21.98 3.36
C MET A 278 3.80 -20.70 3.09
N THR A 279 3.37 -19.95 2.09
CA THR A 279 3.80 -18.59 1.80
C THR A 279 2.63 -17.64 2.00
N VAL A 280 2.87 -16.53 2.69
CA VAL A 280 1.88 -15.48 2.91
C VAL A 280 2.38 -14.23 2.23
N GLU A 281 1.65 -13.76 1.22
CA GLU A 281 1.92 -12.47 0.59
C GLU A 281 0.98 -11.42 1.19
N ARG A 282 1.52 -10.35 1.76
CA ARG A 282 0.75 -9.20 2.27
C ARG A 282 1.26 -7.92 1.64
N PHE A 283 0.42 -7.19 0.93
CA PHE A 283 0.81 -5.94 0.24
C PHE A 283 2.08 -6.07 -0.63
N GLY A 284 2.25 -7.21 -1.32
CA GLY A 284 3.43 -7.51 -2.13
C GLY A 284 4.69 -7.94 -1.34
N GLN A 285 4.62 -8.04 -0.01
CA GLN A 285 5.67 -8.66 0.81
C GLN A 285 5.41 -10.16 0.97
N VAL A 286 6.33 -10.98 0.47
CA VAL A 286 6.22 -12.44 0.53
C VAL A 286 6.97 -12.98 1.74
N SER A 287 6.26 -13.64 2.65
CA SER A 287 6.81 -14.30 3.84
C SER A 287 6.63 -15.82 3.75
N THR A 288 7.74 -16.56 3.81
CA THR A 288 7.78 -18.02 3.78
C THR A 288 7.76 -18.58 5.21
N TYR A 289 6.93 -19.59 5.48
CA TYR A 289 6.83 -20.22 6.80
C TYR A 289 7.03 -21.74 6.71
N THR A 290 8.06 -22.24 7.41
CA THR A 290 8.20 -23.67 7.75
C THR A 290 7.33 -24.00 8.97
N ILE A 291 7.18 -25.30 9.31
CA ILE A 291 6.49 -25.71 10.56
C ILE A 291 7.10 -25.02 11.78
N LEU A 292 8.44 -25.00 11.87
CA LEU A 292 9.14 -24.44 13.02
C LEU A 292 9.08 -22.89 13.03
N ALA A 293 9.19 -22.25 11.86
CA ALA A 293 9.03 -20.80 11.75
C ALA A 293 7.61 -20.36 12.14
N GLY A 294 6.58 -21.15 11.79
CA GLY A 294 5.21 -20.90 12.22
C GLY A 294 5.01 -21.03 13.73
N VAL A 295 5.75 -21.93 14.41
CA VAL A 295 5.75 -22.05 15.88
C VAL A 295 6.44 -20.85 16.53
N GLU A 296 7.59 -20.42 15.99
CA GLU A 296 8.34 -19.25 16.48
C GLU A 296 7.50 -17.97 16.40
N GLU A 297 6.79 -17.77 15.29
CA GLU A 297 5.90 -16.62 15.11
C GLU A 297 4.76 -16.60 16.14
N LEU A 298 4.11 -17.75 16.39
CA LEU A 298 3.07 -17.86 17.44
C LEU A 298 3.60 -17.53 18.83
N LEU A 299 4.86 -17.87 19.13
CA LEU A 299 5.50 -17.50 20.39
C LEU A 299 5.72 -15.99 20.48
N HIS A 300 6.13 -15.34 19.39
CA HIS A 300 6.30 -13.89 19.33
C HIS A 300 4.99 -13.13 19.52
N LEU A 301 3.88 -13.69 19.05
CA LEU A 301 2.53 -13.14 19.21
C LEU A 301 1.94 -13.38 20.63
N GLY A 302 2.68 -14.04 21.52
CA GLY A 302 2.23 -14.35 22.89
C GLY A 302 1.27 -15.55 22.98
N LEU A 303 0.95 -16.19 21.85
CA LEU A 303 0.07 -17.36 21.75
C LEU A 303 0.83 -18.68 22.06
N TRP A 304 1.54 -18.72 23.18
CA TRP A 304 2.37 -19.87 23.56
C TRP A 304 1.63 -21.22 23.66
N PRO A 305 0.34 -21.31 24.08
CA PRO A 305 -0.36 -22.60 24.12
C PRO A 305 -0.60 -23.17 22.72
N LEU A 306 -0.83 -22.29 21.74
CA LEU A 306 -1.04 -22.62 20.34
C LEU A 306 0.26 -23.05 19.67
N ALA A 307 1.35 -22.32 19.92
CA ALA A 307 2.68 -22.71 19.48
C ALA A 307 3.07 -24.11 19.99
N LEU A 308 2.81 -24.38 21.28
CA LEU A 308 3.05 -25.68 21.89
C LEU A 308 2.22 -26.78 21.22
N LEU A 309 0.93 -26.51 20.96
CA LEU A 309 0.03 -27.45 20.30
C LEU A 309 0.54 -27.84 18.91
N VAL A 310 0.87 -26.86 18.06
CA VAL A 310 1.37 -27.08 16.70
C VAL A 310 2.72 -27.82 16.72
N PHE A 311 3.66 -27.38 17.57
CA PHE A 311 4.96 -28.03 17.71
C PHE A 311 4.85 -29.50 18.12
N PHE A 312 4.01 -29.80 19.12
CA PHE A 312 3.80 -31.18 19.55
C PHE A 312 3.11 -32.01 18.47
N ALA A 313 2.05 -31.49 17.86
CA ALA A 313 1.28 -32.20 16.84
C ALA A 313 2.11 -32.52 15.58
N SER A 314 2.99 -31.61 15.15
CA SER A 314 3.61 -31.68 13.83
C SER A 314 5.08 -32.09 13.84
N VAL A 315 5.77 -31.97 14.97
CA VAL A 315 7.17 -32.38 15.09
C VAL A 315 7.28 -33.58 16.04
N VAL A 316 6.85 -33.39 17.29
CA VAL A 316 7.08 -34.38 18.35
C VAL A 316 6.31 -35.69 18.07
N VAL A 317 5.04 -35.60 17.68
CA VAL A 317 4.18 -36.77 17.47
C VAL A 317 4.64 -37.63 16.28
N PRO A 318 4.88 -37.09 15.07
CA PRO A 318 5.47 -37.86 13.96
C PRO A 318 6.79 -38.49 14.31
N MET A 319 7.71 -37.73 14.93
CA MET A 319 9.01 -38.23 15.32
C MET A 319 8.89 -39.38 16.33
N ALA A 320 8.06 -39.23 17.36
CA ALA A 320 7.79 -40.28 18.34
C ALA A 320 7.19 -41.53 17.68
N LYS A 321 6.30 -41.37 16.69
CA LYS A 321 5.70 -42.47 15.94
C LYS A 321 6.72 -43.21 15.08
N LEU A 322 7.57 -42.49 14.35
CA LEU A 322 8.65 -43.07 13.54
C LEU A 322 9.67 -43.82 14.40
N ILE A 323 10.16 -43.21 15.48
CA ILE A 323 11.10 -43.83 16.43
C ILE A 323 10.47 -45.08 17.03
N SER A 324 9.21 -45.00 17.45
CA SER A 324 8.53 -46.13 18.09
C SER A 324 8.27 -47.27 17.12
N LEU A 325 7.81 -47.00 15.89
CA LEU A 325 7.64 -48.01 14.85
C LEU A 325 8.99 -48.68 14.50
N ALA A 326 10.07 -47.91 14.33
CA ALA A 326 11.40 -48.45 14.11
C ALA A 326 11.87 -49.33 15.28
N TRP A 327 11.63 -48.89 16.51
CA TRP A 327 11.94 -49.64 17.72
C TRP A 327 11.13 -50.93 17.85
N PHE A 328 9.83 -50.90 17.52
CA PHE A 328 8.96 -52.08 17.48
C PHE A 328 9.48 -53.10 16.47
N LEU A 329 9.81 -52.67 15.25
CA LEU A 329 10.35 -53.53 14.20
C LEU A 329 11.67 -54.18 14.61
N HIS A 330 12.56 -53.40 15.24
CA HIS A 330 13.84 -53.90 15.76
C HIS A 330 13.65 -54.93 16.88
N MET A 331 12.77 -54.64 17.84
CA MET A 331 12.43 -55.53 18.95
C MET A 331 11.80 -56.85 18.49
N ILE A 332 10.89 -56.80 17.51
CA ILE A 332 10.25 -58.00 16.93
C ILE A 332 11.31 -58.84 16.21
N ARG A 333 12.28 -58.22 15.53
CA ARG A 333 13.40 -58.91 14.90
C ARG A 333 14.30 -59.64 15.91
N ARG A 334 14.52 -59.05 17.09
CA ARG A 334 15.29 -59.66 18.20
C ARG A 334 14.51 -60.67 19.04
N ARG A 335 13.22 -60.95 18.75
CA ARG A 335 12.34 -61.88 19.48
C ARG A 335 12.30 -61.71 21.02
N SER A 336 12.57 -60.52 21.53
CA SER A 336 12.64 -60.28 22.99
C SER A 336 11.26 -60.17 23.64
N ALA A 337 11.04 -60.87 24.75
CA ALA A 337 9.80 -60.86 25.53
C ALA A 337 9.79 -59.86 26.71
N ARG A 338 10.96 -59.32 27.10
CA ARG A 338 11.18 -58.59 28.38
C ARG A 338 10.34 -57.31 28.57
N TRP A 339 9.86 -56.70 27.47
CA TRP A 339 9.12 -55.42 27.50
C TRP A 339 7.73 -55.47 26.84
N LEU A 340 7.10 -56.64 26.78
CA LEU A 340 5.86 -56.82 25.98
C LEU A 340 4.71 -55.91 26.45
N ARG A 341 4.56 -55.69 27.77
CA ARG A 341 3.48 -54.87 28.35
C ARG A 341 3.65 -53.37 28.07
N GLU A 342 4.85 -52.83 28.31
CA GLU A 342 5.14 -51.42 28.04
C GLU A 342 5.10 -51.10 26.54
N ARG A 343 5.50 -52.06 25.70
CA ARG A 343 5.35 -51.99 24.25
C ARG A 343 3.89 -51.83 23.81
N THR A 344 2.98 -52.64 24.34
CA THR A 344 1.56 -52.50 23.99
C THR A 344 0.96 -51.19 24.51
N ARG A 345 1.40 -50.68 25.67
CA ARG A 345 0.98 -49.36 26.16
C ARG A 345 1.47 -48.22 25.27
N LEU A 346 2.75 -48.23 24.93
CA LEU A 346 3.36 -47.22 24.05
C LEU A 346 2.68 -47.20 22.68
N TYR A 347 2.42 -48.38 22.10
CA TYR A 347 1.69 -48.49 20.83
C TYR A 347 0.30 -47.84 20.91
N ARG A 348 -0.46 -48.07 21.98
CA ARG A 348 -1.81 -47.47 22.14
C ARG A 348 -1.77 -45.96 22.29
N PHE A 349 -0.81 -45.46 23.06
CA PHE A 349 -0.64 -44.01 23.22
C PHE A 349 -0.33 -43.37 21.87
N ILE A 350 0.59 -43.95 21.11
CA ILE A 350 1.01 -43.43 19.80
C ILE A 350 -0.08 -43.58 18.74
N ASP A 351 -0.83 -44.69 18.73
CA ASP A 351 -1.96 -44.89 17.82
C ASP A 351 -3.10 -43.89 18.11
N PHE A 352 -3.35 -43.60 19.38
CA PHE A 352 -4.31 -42.57 19.79
C PHE A 352 -3.88 -41.17 19.36
N VAL A 353 -2.64 -40.79 19.65
CA VAL A 353 -2.11 -39.45 19.33
C VAL A 353 -1.83 -39.29 17.83
N GLY A 354 -1.59 -40.37 17.10
CA GLY A 354 -1.17 -40.34 15.70
C GLY A 354 -2.17 -39.70 14.72
N ARG A 355 -3.48 -39.71 15.01
CA ARG A 355 -4.48 -39.01 14.17
C ARG A 355 -4.39 -37.49 14.27
N TRP A 356 -3.90 -36.99 15.41
CA TRP A 356 -3.79 -35.55 15.72
C TRP A 356 -2.68 -34.87 14.93
N SER A 357 -1.80 -35.64 14.30
CA SER A 357 -0.72 -35.11 13.48
C SER A 357 -1.20 -34.43 12.18
N ASN A 358 -2.49 -34.53 11.81
CA ASN A 358 -3.04 -33.86 10.61
C ASN A 358 -3.56 -32.44 10.86
N ILE A 359 -3.42 -31.90 12.08
CA ILE A 359 -3.92 -30.55 12.42
C ILE A 359 -3.40 -29.49 11.43
N ASP A 360 -2.09 -29.49 11.13
CA ASP A 360 -1.49 -28.48 10.26
C ASP A 360 -1.93 -28.61 8.79
N VAL A 361 -2.16 -29.83 8.31
CA VAL A 361 -2.66 -30.06 6.95
C VAL A 361 -4.07 -29.47 6.80
N PHE A 362 -4.91 -29.63 7.82
CA PHE A 362 -6.25 -29.04 7.84
C PHE A 362 -6.21 -27.53 8.02
N MET A 363 -5.34 -27.02 8.90
CA MET A 363 -5.12 -25.59 9.08
C MET A 363 -4.73 -24.90 7.75
N VAL A 364 -3.70 -25.40 7.06
CA VAL A 364 -3.25 -24.83 5.78
C VAL A 364 -4.34 -24.90 4.72
N SER A 365 -5.09 -26.01 4.66
CA SER A 365 -6.23 -26.12 3.73
C SER A 365 -7.27 -25.03 3.95
N ILE A 366 -7.58 -24.69 5.21
CA ILE A 366 -8.55 -23.66 5.56
C ILE A 366 -7.99 -22.27 5.26
N LEU A 367 -6.76 -21.97 5.71
CA LEU A 367 -6.13 -20.68 5.47
C LEU A 367 -5.97 -20.36 3.98
N ALA A 368 -5.60 -21.36 3.17
CA ALA A 368 -5.49 -21.22 1.72
C ALA A 368 -6.83 -20.90 1.05
N ALA A 369 -7.98 -21.26 1.65
CA ALA A 369 -9.29 -20.84 1.15
C ALA A 369 -9.72 -19.47 1.68
N SER A 370 -9.44 -19.18 2.95
CA SER A 370 -9.89 -17.98 3.67
C SER A 370 -9.16 -16.70 3.27
N LEU A 371 -7.84 -16.78 3.03
CA LEU A 371 -6.98 -15.62 2.77
C LEU A 371 -6.65 -15.54 1.29
N GLN A 372 -7.64 -15.23 0.46
CA GLN A 372 -7.45 -14.95 -0.97
C GLN A 372 -8.07 -13.61 -1.37
N PHE A 373 -7.51 -12.51 -0.86
CA PHE A 373 -7.99 -11.15 -1.13
C PHE A 373 -7.24 -10.46 -2.29
N GLY A 374 -6.56 -11.25 -3.15
CA GLY A 374 -5.76 -10.72 -4.25
C GLY A 374 -4.54 -9.96 -3.73
N PHE A 375 -4.38 -8.69 -4.14
CA PHE A 375 -3.21 -7.87 -3.78
C PHE A 375 -3.03 -7.63 -2.26
N LEU A 376 -4.11 -7.74 -1.48
CA LEU A 376 -4.11 -7.42 -0.05
C LEU A 376 -3.45 -8.53 0.78
N THR A 377 -3.95 -9.75 0.67
CA THR A 377 -3.38 -10.92 1.36
C THR A 377 -3.71 -12.20 0.62
N THR A 378 -2.70 -13.00 0.29
CA THR A 378 -2.83 -14.36 -0.24
C THR A 378 -2.03 -15.35 0.61
N VAL A 379 -2.55 -16.56 0.77
CA VAL A 379 -1.84 -17.67 1.41
C VAL A 379 -1.76 -18.84 0.44
N ASP A 380 -0.54 -19.14 0.02
CA ASP A 380 -0.25 -20.21 -0.92
C ASP A 380 0.38 -21.43 -0.19
N PRO A 381 -0.10 -22.66 -0.45
CA PRO A 381 0.48 -23.87 0.11
C PRO A 381 1.81 -24.21 -0.59
N GLU A 382 2.76 -24.72 0.18
CA GLU A 382 4.10 -25.04 -0.32
C GLU A 382 4.44 -26.54 -0.23
N ALA A 383 5.55 -26.95 -0.83
CA ALA A 383 5.93 -28.37 -0.92
C ALA A 383 6.06 -29.10 0.43
N GLY A 384 6.32 -28.38 1.53
CA GLY A 384 6.38 -28.91 2.88
C GLY A 384 5.08 -29.54 3.33
N VAL A 385 3.91 -28.94 3.03
CA VAL A 385 2.61 -29.47 3.50
C VAL A 385 2.26 -30.81 2.84
N VAL A 386 2.63 -30.99 1.55
CA VAL A 386 2.43 -32.25 0.83
C VAL A 386 3.28 -33.35 1.44
N SER A 387 4.56 -33.06 1.68
CA SER A 387 5.50 -34.01 2.29
C SER A 387 5.04 -34.39 3.69
N PHE A 388 4.60 -33.42 4.48
CA PHE A 388 4.07 -33.64 5.83
C PHE A 388 2.82 -34.52 5.83
N ALA A 389 1.83 -34.22 4.98
CA ALA A 389 0.62 -35.04 4.84
C ALA A 389 0.94 -36.49 4.43
N ALA A 390 1.92 -36.68 3.54
CA ALA A 390 2.38 -38.00 3.15
C ALA A 390 3.00 -38.77 4.33
N VAL A 391 3.80 -38.13 5.18
CA VAL A 391 4.36 -38.75 6.40
C VAL A 391 3.24 -39.24 7.32
N VAL A 392 2.23 -38.40 7.57
CA VAL A 392 1.12 -38.77 8.45
C VAL A 392 0.32 -39.94 7.86
N ALA A 393 -0.05 -39.87 6.58
CA ALA A 393 -0.77 -40.93 5.88
C ALA A 393 0.01 -42.26 5.89
N LEU A 394 1.31 -42.22 5.56
CA LEU A 394 2.16 -43.42 5.53
C LEU A 394 2.36 -44.03 6.92
N THR A 395 2.51 -43.22 7.97
CA THR A 395 2.63 -43.76 9.34
C THR A 395 1.32 -44.34 9.86
N MET A 396 0.16 -43.80 9.45
CA MET A 396 -1.16 -44.40 9.76
C MET A 396 -1.37 -45.71 9.00
N LEU A 397 -0.97 -45.77 7.73
CA LEU A 397 -0.98 -47.01 6.98
C LEU A 397 -0.01 -48.03 7.59
N ALA A 398 1.19 -47.62 8.03
CA ALA A 398 2.16 -48.52 8.67
C ALA A 398 1.59 -49.22 9.92
N THR A 399 0.76 -48.52 10.70
CA THR A 399 0.04 -49.10 11.84
C THR A 399 -1.12 -50.01 11.44
N ALA A 400 -1.62 -49.92 10.20
CA ALA A 400 -2.80 -50.64 9.70
C ALA A 400 -2.51 -51.74 8.65
N ALA A 401 -1.28 -51.83 8.12
CA ALA A 401 -1.04 -52.45 6.81
C ALA A 401 -1.06 -53.98 6.74
N LEU A 402 -1.51 -54.44 5.55
CA LEU A 402 -1.99 -55.78 5.20
C LEU A 402 -1.75 -56.11 3.69
N LEU A 403 -0.61 -55.75 3.05
CA LEU A 403 -0.43 -55.90 1.58
C LEU A 403 0.99 -56.37 1.12
N PRO A 404 1.16 -57.35 0.20
CA PRO A 404 2.47 -57.94 -0.10
C PRO A 404 3.41 -57.22 -1.12
N TRP A 405 3.00 -56.19 -1.86
CA TRP A 405 3.82 -55.54 -2.91
C TRP A 405 4.11 -54.06 -2.57
N ILE A 406 5.03 -53.75 -1.67
CA ILE A 406 5.14 -52.37 -1.15
C ILE A 406 6.54 -51.76 -1.10
N TRP A 407 7.58 -52.50 -1.52
CA TRP A 407 8.94 -51.95 -1.61
C TRP A 407 9.12 -50.85 -2.67
N ALA A 408 8.15 -50.68 -3.57
CA ALA A 408 8.11 -49.53 -4.47
C ALA A 408 7.90 -48.19 -3.73
N VAL A 409 7.18 -48.19 -2.59
CA VAL A 409 6.83 -46.96 -1.86
C VAL A 409 8.05 -46.20 -1.33
N PRO A 410 9.02 -46.81 -0.62
CA PRO A 410 10.21 -46.09 -0.18
C PRO A 410 11.10 -45.61 -1.33
N VAL A 411 11.14 -46.33 -2.46
CA VAL A 411 11.86 -45.88 -3.67
C VAL A 411 11.18 -44.66 -4.27
N ILE A 412 9.85 -44.69 -4.42
CA ILE A 412 9.06 -43.55 -4.90
C ILE A 412 9.20 -42.35 -3.95
N ALA A 413 9.16 -42.56 -2.64
CA ALA A 413 9.36 -41.51 -1.64
C ALA A 413 10.75 -40.87 -1.74
N LEU A 414 11.80 -41.67 -1.97
CA LEU A 414 13.16 -41.16 -2.19
C LEU A 414 13.27 -40.37 -3.50
N VAL A 415 12.62 -40.81 -4.57
CA VAL A 415 12.55 -40.08 -5.84
C VAL A 415 11.81 -38.74 -5.67
N ILE A 416 10.67 -38.73 -4.97
CA ILE A 416 9.90 -37.51 -4.69
C ILE A 416 10.72 -36.55 -3.83
N ALA A 417 11.36 -37.05 -2.75
CA ALA A 417 12.21 -36.22 -1.88
C ALA A 417 13.41 -35.65 -2.64
N ALA A 418 14.06 -36.45 -3.48
CA ALA A 418 15.18 -36.00 -4.32
C ALA A 418 14.72 -34.98 -5.36
N TRP A 419 13.58 -35.21 -6.02
CA TRP A 419 13.01 -34.27 -7.00
C TRP A 419 12.62 -32.92 -6.34
N LEU A 420 11.95 -32.96 -5.19
CA LEU A 420 11.59 -31.75 -4.42
C LEU A 420 12.83 -31.02 -3.92
N GLY A 421 13.84 -31.75 -3.42
CA GLY A 421 15.11 -31.17 -2.97
C GLY A 421 15.89 -30.53 -4.12
N LEU A 422 15.98 -31.20 -5.27
CA LEU A 422 16.64 -30.67 -6.47
C LEU A 422 15.92 -29.44 -7.01
N ARG A 423 14.58 -29.43 -7.02
CA ARG A 423 13.79 -28.26 -7.41
C ARG A 423 14.08 -27.06 -6.51
N THR A 424 14.04 -27.28 -5.19
CA THR A 424 14.29 -26.22 -4.19
C THR A 424 15.71 -25.65 -4.29
N ILE A 425 16.73 -26.50 -4.51
CA ILE A 425 18.11 -26.05 -4.67
C ILE A 425 18.30 -25.33 -6.02
N SER A 426 17.64 -25.81 -7.07
CA SER A 426 17.67 -25.23 -8.41
C SER A 426 17.05 -23.83 -8.47
N ASP A 427 16.13 -23.51 -7.56
CA ASP A 427 15.44 -22.21 -7.53
C ASP A 427 16.21 -21.12 -6.74
N ARG A 428 17.25 -21.50 -5.97
CA ARG A 428 18.16 -20.55 -5.31
C ARG A 428 19.17 -19.99 -6.31
N GLY A 429 19.27 -18.67 -6.41
CA GLY A 429 20.25 -18.00 -7.26
C GLY A 429 21.61 -17.77 -6.57
N PRO A 430 22.55 -17.09 -7.25
CA PRO A 430 23.89 -16.86 -6.74
C PRO A 430 23.92 -15.93 -5.51
N VAL A 431 24.79 -16.23 -4.55
CA VAL A 431 25.11 -15.33 -3.43
C VAL A 431 26.14 -14.30 -3.90
N ILE A 432 25.89 -13.03 -3.57
CA ILE A 432 26.75 -11.89 -3.89
C ILE A 432 27.14 -11.10 -2.63
N THR A 433 28.25 -10.39 -2.69
CA THR A 433 28.71 -9.41 -1.69
C THR A 433 28.65 -8.01 -2.26
N ILE A 434 28.13 -7.07 -1.47
CA ILE A 434 28.04 -5.64 -1.83
C ILE A 434 28.67 -4.84 -0.70
N SER A 435 29.69 -4.05 -1.01
CA SER A 435 30.39 -3.18 -0.05
C SER A 435 29.81 -1.77 -0.05
N PHE A 436 29.29 -1.30 1.09
CA PHE A 436 28.79 0.07 1.29
C PHE A 436 29.66 0.83 2.30
N ALA A 437 29.68 2.17 2.21
CA ALA A 437 30.37 2.99 3.21
C ALA A 437 29.67 2.96 4.58
N ASN A 438 28.33 2.85 4.59
CA ASN A 438 27.52 2.73 5.80
C ASN A 438 26.37 1.73 5.62
N ALA A 439 25.81 1.26 6.74
CA ALA A 439 24.69 0.30 6.77
C ALA A 439 23.31 0.97 6.95
N GLU A 440 23.22 2.29 6.79
CA GLU A 440 22.04 3.05 7.25
C GLU A 440 20.80 2.73 6.41
N GLY A 441 19.76 2.21 7.09
CA GLY A 441 18.50 1.75 6.49
C GLY A 441 18.51 0.28 6.03
N ILE A 442 19.64 -0.42 6.09
CA ILE A 442 19.71 -1.85 5.74
C ILE A 442 19.47 -2.68 7.00
N GLU A 443 18.36 -3.42 7.01
CA GLU A 443 17.95 -4.24 8.15
C GLU A 443 18.19 -5.73 7.88
N LEU A 444 18.85 -6.37 8.84
CA LEU A 444 18.84 -7.82 9.00
C LEU A 444 17.68 -8.18 9.91
N GLY A 445 16.49 -8.33 9.33
CA GLY A 445 15.38 -8.91 10.05
C GLY A 445 15.77 -10.26 10.68
N ARG A 446 15.39 -10.48 11.95
CA ARG A 446 15.46 -11.82 12.58
C ARG A 446 14.59 -12.84 11.84
N ASN A 447 13.53 -12.36 11.18
CA ASN A 447 12.58 -13.16 10.38
C ASN A 447 12.73 -12.80 8.89
N GLU A 448 12.40 -13.73 7.99
CA GLU A 448 12.51 -13.53 6.52
C GLU A 448 11.73 -12.31 5.99
N ALA A 449 10.65 -11.91 6.69
CA ALA A 449 9.79 -10.78 6.32
C ALA A 449 10.41 -9.38 6.53
N ALA A 450 11.43 -9.25 7.39
CA ALA A 450 12.04 -7.96 7.74
C ALA A 450 13.43 -7.76 7.10
N ARG A 451 13.77 -8.53 6.06
CA ARG A 451 15.06 -8.40 5.36
C ARG A 451 14.97 -7.37 4.25
N THR A 452 15.97 -6.49 4.17
CA THR A 452 16.12 -5.57 3.04
C THR A 452 16.15 -6.35 1.71
N THR A 453 15.35 -5.92 0.74
CA THR A 453 15.22 -6.56 -0.57
C THR A 453 16.06 -5.84 -1.63
N ILE A 454 16.55 -6.59 -2.62
CA ILE A 454 17.24 -6.06 -3.82
C ILE A 454 16.25 -6.03 -4.98
N ARG A 455 16.10 -4.86 -5.61
CA ARG A 455 15.07 -4.62 -6.62
C ARG A 455 15.64 -3.99 -7.89
N TYR A 456 15.17 -4.46 -9.04
CA TYR A 456 15.36 -3.82 -10.35
C TYR A 456 13.99 -3.49 -10.94
N LYS A 457 13.75 -2.24 -11.35
CA LYS A 457 12.44 -1.81 -11.88
C LYS A 457 11.26 -2.24 -10.99
N ASN A 458 11.41 -2.15 -9.67
CA ASN A 458 10.47 -2.62 -8.65
C ASN A 458 10.18 -4.14 -8.60
N VAL A 459 10.91 -4.96 -9.36
CA VAL A 459 10.86 -6.42 -9.26
C VAL A 459 11.89 -6.89 -8.24
N GLU A 460 11.48 -7.72 -7.28
CA GLU A 460 12.37 -8.32 -6.28
C GLU A 460 13.25 -9.39 -6.92
N LEU A 461 14.57 -9.20 -6.86
CA LEU A 461 15.56 -10.07 -7.47
C LEU A 461 16.54 -10.68 -6.45
N GLY A 462 16.49 -10.26 -5.19
CA GLY A 462 17.32 -10.82 -4.13
C GLY A 462 16.97 -10.27 -2.75
N ARG A 463 17.58 -10.85 -1.72
CA ARG A 463 17.38 -10.46 -0.31
C ARG A 463 18.70 -10.44 0.44
N VAL A 464 18.85 -9.51 1.39
CA VAL A 464 20.03 -9.44 2.25
C VAL A 464 20.04 -10.62 3.22
N ALA A 465 21.13 -11.38 3.24
CA ALA A 465 21.33 -12.56 4.08
C ALA A 465 22.15 -12.25 5.34
N SER A 466 23.21 -11.44 5.23
CA SER A 466 24.05 -11.01 6.36
C SER A 466 24.67 -9.62 6.13
N LEU A 467 24.98 -8.93 7.23
CA LEU A 467 25.82 -7.73 7.30
C LEU A 467 27.02 -8.04 8.19
N GLY A 468 28.18 -7.62 7.74
CA GLY A 468 29.39 -7.54 8.54
C GLY A 468 30.12 -6.23 8.27
N LEU A 469 31.14 -5.94 9.07
CA LEU A 469 32.17 -4.98 8.70
C LEU A 469 33.28 -5.71 7.94
N SER A 470 33.90 -5.01 6.98
CA SER A 470 35.14 -5.44 6.36
C SER A 470 36.24 -5.60 7.42
N ASP A 471 37.26 -6.42 7.15
CA ASP A 471 38.37 -6.72 8.07
C ASP A 471 39.12 -5.46 8.52
N ASP A 472 39.17 -4.44 7.66
CA ASP A 472 39.78 -3.13 7.90
C ASP A 472 38.85 -2.13 8.62
N LYS A 473 37.59 -2.52 8.88
CA LYS A 473 36.51 -1.71 9.47
C LYS A 473 36.19 -0.42 8.70
N SER A 474 36.62 -0.30 7.44
CA SER A 474 36.39 0.91 6.62
C SER A 474 35.06 0.89 5.86
N SER A 475 34.48 -0.29 5.67
CA SER A 475 33.26 -0.50 4.91
C SER A 475 32.38 -1.59 5.52
N VAL A 476 31.10 -1.55 5.17
CA VAL A 476 30.09 -2.54 5.54
C VAL A 476 29.93 -3.51 4.37
N VAL A 477 30.10 -4.81 4.64
CA VAL A 477 29.91 -5.88 3.65
C VAL A 477 28.53 -6.48 3.83
N VAL A 478 27.67 -6.31 2.83
CA VAL A 478 26.33 -6.87 2.75
C VAL A 478 26.38 -8.12 1.88
N THR A 479 26.08 -9.28 2.46
CA THR A 479 25.91 -10.53 1.70
C THR A 479 24.44 -10.68 1.34
N ALA A 480 24.14 -10.91 0.08
CA ALA A 480 22.79 -11.06 -0.42
C ALA A 480 22.60 -12.36 -1.22
N GLU A 481 21.46 -13.00 -1.01
CA GLU A 481 20.99 -14.17 -1.75
C GLU A 481 20.11 -13.70 -2.91
N MET A 482 20.56 -13.92 -4.15
CA MET A 482 19.81 -13.53 -5.35
C MET A 482 18.88 -14.65 -5.82
N ARG A 483 17.82 -14.30 -6.55
CA ARG A 483 17.01 -15.26 -7.31
C ARG A 483 17.77 -15.69 -8.57
N ARG A 484 17.49 -16.89 -9.07
CA ARG A 484 18.16 -17.42 -10.27
C ARG A 484 17.98 -16.53 -11.51
N GLU A 485 16.82 -15.89 -11.63
CA GLU A 485 16.50 -14.94 -12.71
C GLU A 485 17.40 -13.70 -12.71
N ALA A 486 18.06 -13.38 -11.58
CA ALA A 486 18.97 -12.25 -11.47
C ALA A 486 20.37 -12.55 -12.02
N GLU A 487 20.74 -13.81 -12.21
CA GLU A 487 22.10 -14.22 -12.63
C GLU A 487 22.57 -13.55 -13.95
N PRO A 488 21.73 -13.42 -15.00
CA PRO A 488 22.11 -12.70 -16.22
C PRO A 488 22.31 -11.18 -16.02
N LEU A 489 21.74 -10.63 -14.94
CA LEU A 489 21.79 -9.21 -14.59
C LEU A 489 22.99 -8.89 -13.69
N LEU A 490 23.66 -9.89 -13.11
CA LEU A 490 24.85 -9.75 -12.26
C LEU A 490 26.13 -9.67 -13.09
N ARG A 491 26.31 -8.54 -13.76
CA ARG A 491 27.46 -8.22 -14.61
C ARG A 491 28.51 -7.44 -13.84
N SER A 492 29.79 -7.51 -14.21
CA SER A 492 30.88 -6.84 -13.47
C SER A 492 30.72 -5.33 -13.29
N ASP A 493 29.92 -4.68 -14.12
CA ASP A 493 29.60 -3.25 -14.08
C ASP A 493 28.20 -2.95 -13.50
N THR A 494 27.56 -3.93 -12.86
CA THR A 494 26.27 -3.76 -12.18
C THR A 494 26.43 -2.83 -10.98
N LYS A 495 25.59 -1.80 -10.91
CA LYS A 495 25.61 -0.81 -9.84
C LYS A 495 24.51 -1.09 -8.84
N PHE A 496 24.83 -1.00 -7.55
CA PHE A 496 23.87 -1.15 -6.45
C PHE A 496 23.86 0.13 -5.61
N TRP A 497 22.71 0.54 -5.08
CA TRP A 497 22.59 1.68 -4.17
C TRP A 497 21.44 1.48 -3.19
N VAL A 498 21.51 2.12 -2.02
CA VAL A 498 20.41 2.06 -1.03
C VAL A 498 19.37 3.14 -1.37
N VAL A 499 18.13 2.72 -1.60
CA VAL A 499 16.97 3.62 -1.75
C VAL A 499 16.31 3.79 -0.39
N ARG A 500 16.41 5.01 0.15
CA ARG A 500 15.84 5.41 1.44
C ARG A 500 14.58 6.26 1.20
N PRO A 501 13.56 6.21 2.08
CA PRO A 501 12.48 7.18 2.04
C PRO A 501 13.06 8.58 2.25
N ARG A 502 12.93 9.46 1.25
CA ARG A 502 13.29 10.87 1.39
C ARG A 502 12.01 11.66 1.61
N LEU A 503 11.83 12.20 2.80
CA LEU A 503 10.80 13.19 3.07
C LEU A 503 11.28 14.52 2.49
N GLY A 504 10.98 14.75 1.21
CA GLY A 504 11.20 16.02 0.53
C GLY A 504 9.92 16.84 0.46
N PHE A 505 10.05 18.17 0.54
CA PHE A 505 8.91 19.09 0.44
C PHE A 505 8.28 19.17 -0.97
N SER A 506 8.92 18.57 -1.99
CA SER A 506 8.51 18.58 -3.40
C SER A 506 7.59 17.41 -3.81
N GLY A 507 7.25 16.50 -2.90
CA GLY A 507 6.37 15.36 -3.15
C GLY A 507 6.77 14.12 -2.36
N ILE A 508 5.81 13.24 -2.08
CA ILE A 508 6.04 12.01 -1.32
C ILE A 508 6.57 10.92 -2.25
N SER A 509 7.84 11.03 -2.64
CA SER A 509 8.54 9.94 -3.34
C SER A 509 9.00 8.91 -2.31
N GLY A 510 8.47 7.68 -2.42
CA GLY A 510 8.78 6.59 -1.48
C GLY A 510 7.71 6.32 -0.41
N LEU A 511 6.42 6.57 -0.68
CA LEU A 511 5.33 6.05 0.17
C LEU A 511 5.43 4.53 0.40
N SER A 512 5.88 3.81 -0.63
CA SER A 512 6.18 2.38 -0.50
C SER A 512 7.29 2.11 0.52
N THR A 513 8.33 2.95 0.63
CA THR A 513 9.42 2.77 1.61
C THR A 513 9.08 3.28 3.01
N LEU A 514 8.06 4.14 3.16
CA LEU A 514 7.51 4.52 4.46
C LEU A 514 6.80 3.35 5.16
N VAL A 515 6.23 2.43 4.37
CA VAL A 515 5.53 1.21 4.84
C VAL A 515 6.41 -0.05 4.72
N SER A 516 7.31 -0.12 3.72
CA SER A 516 8.11 -1.32 3.38
C SER A 516 9.57 -1.30 3.86
N GLY A 517 10.03 -0.20 4.46
CA GLY A 517 11.46 0.00 4.79
C GLY A 517 12.33 0.34 3.58
N ALA A 518 13.61 0.62 3.81
CA ALA A 518 14.57 0.89 2.72
C ALA A 518 14.87 -0.39 1.91
N TYR A 519 15.20 -0.24 0.62
CA TYR A 519 15.56 -1.35 -0.26
C TYR A 519 16.83 -1.01 -1.05
N ILE A 520 17.49 -2.03 -1.60
CA ILE A 520 18.68 -1.84 -2.45
C ILE A 520 18.23 -1.86 -3.92
N GLY A 521 18.46 -0.76 -4.64
CA GLY A 521 18.28 -0.68 -6.08
C GLY A 521 19.46 -1.32 -6.82
N MET A 522 19.19 -1.94 -7.96
CA MET A 522 20.24 -2.42 -8.88
C MET A 522 20.06 -1.87 -10.29
N LEU A 523 21.15 -1.65 -11.01
CA LEU A 523 21.18 -1.29 -12.43
C LEU A 523 22.20 -2.20 -13.14
N PRO A 524 21.75 -3.14 -13.99
CA PRO A 524 22.64 -4.01 -14.75
C PRO A 524 23.41 -3.20 -15.80
N GLY A 525 24.70 -3.49 -15.98
CA GLY A 525 25.51 -2.88 -17.03
C GLY A 525 25.57 -3.73 -18.31
N GLU A 526 26.62 -3.56 -19.12
CA GLU A 526 26.77 -4.19 -20.45
C GLU A 526 27.84 -5.30 -20.49
N GLN A 527 28.64 -5.44 -19.44
CA GLN A 527 29.72 -6.44 -19.35
C GLN A 527 29.19 -7.88 -19.21
N PRO A 528 30.02 -8.92 -19.42
CA PRO A 528 29.61 -10.31 -19.21
C PRO A 528 29.15 -10.59 -17.77
N SER A 529 28.15 -11.46 -17.64
CA SER A 529 27.56 -11.86 -16.36
C SER A 529 28.46 -12.82 -15.57
N GLY A 530 28.26 -12.87 -14.25
CA GLY A 530 28.96 -13.80 -13.35
C GLY A 530 29.79 -13.14 -12.25
N ALA A 531 29.72 -11.80 -12.12
CA ALA A 531 30.35 -11.11 -11.01
C ALA A 531 29.60 -11.39 -9.70
N ARG A 532 30.35 -11.52 -8.60
CA ARG A 532 29.80 -11.81 -7.26
C ARG A 532 30.14 -10.76 -6.21
N ASP A 533 31.08 -9.88 -6.50
CA ASP A 533 31.51 -8.83 -5.59
C ASP A 533 31.27 -7.47 -6.22
N PHE A 534 30.64 -6.58 -5.47
CA PHE A 534 30.15 -5.31 -5.96
C PHE A 534 30.44 -4.19 -4.97
N ARG A 535 30.62 -3.00 -5.51
CA ARG A 535 30.69 -1.78 -4.70
C ARG A 535 29.36 -1.05 -4.77
N GLY A 536 28.78 -0.82 -3.60
CA GLY A 536 27.57 -0.04 -3.42
C GLY A 536 27.85 1.46 -3.55
N LEU A 537 26.92 2.17 -4.17
CA LEU A 537 26.92 3.63 -4.31
C LEU A 537 26.03 4.23 -3.22
N ASP A 538 26.45 5.38 -2.67
CA ASP A 538 25.70 6.09 -1.61
C ASP A 538 24.44 6.78 -2.15
N ASN A 539 24.48 7.22 -3.40
CA ASN A 539 23.40 7.88 -4.11
C ASN A 539 23.03 7.09 -5.38
N PRO A 540 21.76 7.12 -5.80
CA PRO A 540 21.36 6.54 -7.08
C PRO A 540 22.21 7.16 -8.20
N PRO A 541 22.68 6.36 -9.17
CA PRO A 541 23.33 6.93 -10.34
C PRO A 541 22.36 7.91 -11.02
N PRO A 542 22.83 9.09 -11.47
CA PRO A 542 22.00 9.98 -12.28
C PRO A 542 21.42 9.17 -13.44
N ALA A 543 20.17 9.44 -13.81
CA ALA A 543 19.36 8.64 -14.74
C ALA A 543 19.88 8.58 -16.20
N GLN A 544 21.20 8.69 -16.39
CA GLN A 544 21.92 8.38 -17.60
C GLN A 544 21.70 6.89 -17.93
N GLY A 545 20.73 6.66 -18.81
CA GLY A 545 20.39 5.34 -19.34
C GLY A 545 18.89 5.00 -19.37
N LEU A 546 18.04 5.77 -18.68
CA LEU A 546 16.58 5.51 -18.65
C LEU A 546 15.75 6.56 -19.39
N VAL A 547 16.22 7.81 -19.49
CA VAL A 547 15.50 8.91 -20.13
C VAL A 547 16.49 9.75 -20.95
N ASN A 548 16.24 9.88 -22.26
CA ASN A 548 17.05 10.74 -23.13
C ASN A 548 16.74 12.22 -22.84
N GLY A 549 17.75 13.09 -22.84
CA GLY A 549 17.59 14.53 -22.58
C GLY A 549 18.87 15.32 -22.83
N LYS A 550 18.80 16.65 -22.64
CA LYS A 550 19.94 17.57 -22.74
C LYS A 550 20.11 18.34 -21.44
N ILE A 551 21.37 18.64 -21.09
CA ILE A 551 21.72 19.46 -19.92
C ILE A 551 21.99 20.89 -20.39
N PHE A 552 21.50 21.88 -19.67
CA PHE A 552 21.75 23.30 -19.89
C PHE A 552 22.21 23.97 -18.60
N ALA A 553 23.08 24.98 -18.70
CA ALA A 553 23.63 25.69 -17.55
C ALA A 553 22.97 27.07 -17.42
N LEU A 554 22.27 27.31 -16.32
CA LEU A 554 21.60 28.58 -16.04
C LEU A 554 22.43 29.38 -15.05
N THR A 555 22.79 30.60 -15.43
CA THR A 555 23.67 31.48 -14.63
C THR A 555 22.85 32.55 -13.91
N THR A 556 23.18 32.80 -12.64
CA THR A 556 22.52 33.82 -11.83
C THR A 556 23.48 34.45 -10.82
N GLU A 557 23.21 35.68 -10.41
CA GLU A 557 24.04 36.43 -9.45
C GLU A 557 23.84 35.98 -8.00
N ARG A 558 22.69 35.38 -7.67
CA ARG A 558 22.35 34.96 -6.31
C ARG A 558 21.71 33.58 -6.33
N MET A 559 22.00 32.77 -5.30
CA MET A 559 21.41 31.44 -5.14
C MET A 559 19.87 31.55 -5.09
N PRO A 560 19.14 30.94 -6.04
CA PRO A 560 17.69 30.87 -6.00
C PRO A 560 17.21 30.04 -4.79
N ALA A 561 16.03 30.34 -4.25
CA ALA A 561 15.33 29.46 -3.31
C ALA A 561 14.69 28.29 -4.08
N ILE A 562 15.52 27.45 -4.69
CA ILE A 562 15.12 26.31 -5.53
C ILE A 562 15.87 25.09 -5.01
N SER A 563 15.15 24.00 -4.78
CA SER A 563 15.76 22.73 -4.37
C SER A 563 16.36 21.97 -5.55
N ASP A 564 17.32 21.09 -5.27
CA ASP A 564 17.68 20.04 -6.22
C ASP A 564 16.42 19.20 -6.57
N ALA A 565 16.32 18.74 -7.82
CA ALA A 565 15.13 18.11 -8.40
C ALA A 565 13.88 19.01 -8.49
N ALA A 566 14.01 20.33 -8.36
CA ALA A 566 12.90 21.24 -8.66
C ALA A 566 12.46 21.12 -10.13
N PRO A 567 11.15 21.18 -10.42
CA PRO A 567 10.65 20.99 -11.78
C PRO A 567 10.98 22.17 -12.69
N VAL A 568 11.21 21.87 -13.96
CA VAL A 568 11.31 22.85 -15.05
C VAL A 568 10.06 22.79 -15.91
N TYR A 569 9.38 23.92 -16.09
CA TYR A 569 8.11 24.03 -16.82
C TYR A 569 8.26 24.79 -18.14
N PHE A 570 7.48 24.37 -19.13
CA PHE A 570 7.22 25.08 -20.37
C PHE A 570 5.70 25.14 -20.60
N HIS A 571 5.12 26.34 -20.65
CA HIS A 571 3.67 26.56 -20.72
C HIS A 571 2.86 25.71 -19.72
N GLY A 572 3.34 25.58 -18.48
CA GLY A 572 2.69 24.82 -17.40
C GLY A 572 2.88 23.30 -17.47
N VAL A 573 3.59 22.77 -18.48
CA VAL A 573 3.93 21.34 -18.58
C VAL A 573 5.34 21.10 -18.05
N GLN A 574 5.52 20.13 -17.16
CA GLN A 574 6.84 19.76 -16.65
C GLN A 574 7.64 19.07 -17.76
N VAL A 575 8.77 19.66 -18.12
CA VAL A 575 9.63 19.22 -19.23
C VAL A 575 11.06 18.87 -18.78
N GLY A 576 11.38 19.10 -17.52
CA GLY A 576 12.69 18.79 -16.96
C GLY A 576 12.76 18.95 -15.44
N GLU A 577 13.99 18.89 -14.93
CA GLU A 577 14.31 19.03 -13.50
C GLU A 577 15.69 19.68 -13.28
N VAL A 578 15.86 20.32 -12.13
CA VAL A 578 17.16 20.86 -11.67
C VAL A 578 18.05 19.71 -11.19
N MET A 579 19.27 19.61 -11.71
CA MET A 579 20.23 18.57 -11.34
C MET A 579 21.05 18.96 -10.12
N ASP A 580 21.79 20.06 -10.22
CA ASP A 580 22.68 20.54 -9.19
C ASP A 580 22.92 22.06 -9.33
N HIS A 581 23.55 22.62 -8.31
CA HIS A 581 23.96 24.00 -8.25
C HIS A 581 25.46 24.07 -7.92
N THR A 582 26.19 24.85 -8.71
CA THR A 582 27.64 25.00 -8.57
C THR A 582 28.00 26.48 -8.49
N LEU A 583 28.84 26.85 -7.54
CA LEU A 583 29.37 28.21 -7.44
C LEU A 583 30.63 28.30 -8.32
N SER A 584 30.68 29.29 -9.21
CA SER A 584 31.86 29.54 -10.04
C SER A 584 32.93 30.26 -9.22
N ASP A 585 34.08 29.62 -9.03
CA ASP A 585 35.23 30.17 -8.28
C ASP A 585 35.82 31.47 -8.89
N LYS A 586 35.51 31.78 -10.15
CA LYS A 586 36.11 32.92 -10.88
C LYS A 586 35.32 34.22 -10.77
N ASP A 587 34.00 34.13 -10.88
CA ASP A 587 33.13 35.30 -11.10
C ASP A 587 32.06 35.46 -10.01
N GLY A 588 32.02 34.58 -9.00
CA GLY A 588 31.03 34.61 -7.92
C GLY A 588 29.59 34.31 -8.36
N THR A 589 29.38 33.94 -9.63
CA THR A 589 28.09 33.56 -10.20
C THR A 589 27.73 32.12 -9.85
N VAL A 590 26.44 31.87 -9.65
CA VAL A 590 25.90 30.52 -9.42
C VAL A 590 25.45 29.94 -10.76
N SER A 591 25.91 28.73 -11.06
CA SER A 591 25.50 27.94 -12.21
C SER A 591 24.57 26.82 -11.76
N VAL A 592 23.32 26.88 -12.18
CA VAL A 592 22.27 25.89 -11.94
C VAL A 592 22.17 25.02 -13.17
N ASN A 593 22.51 23.73 -13.08
CA ASN A 593 22.39 22.82 -14.21
C ASN A 593 20.99 22.21 -14.24
N VAL A 594 20.32 22.32 -15.38
CA VAL A 594 18.98 21.77 -15.60
C VAL A 594 19.03 20.66 -16.64
N PHE A 595 18.30 19.58 -16.40
CA PHE A 595 18.10 18.49 -17.34
C PHE A 595 16.72 18.58 -17.96
N ILE A 596 16.67 18.59 -19.29
CA ILE A 596 15.43 18.71 -20.07
C ILE A 596 15.21 17.43 -20.85
N TYR A 597 14.07 16.80 -20.62
CA TYR A 597 13.70 15.52 -21.24
C TYR A 597 13.49 15.66 -22.74
N GLN A 598 13.83 14.65 -23.53
CA GLN A 598 13.33 14.53 -24.90
C GLN A 598 11.82 14.17 -24.89
N PRO A 599 11.02 14.68 -25.85
CA PRO A 599 11.41 15.50 -27.01
C PRO A 599 11.56 17.00 -26.72
N HIS A 600 11.26 17.47 -25.50
CA HIS A 600 11.19 18.89 -25.15
C HIS A 600 12.52 19.65 -25.20
N SER A 601 13.66 18.95 -25.17
CA SER A 601 14.97 19.58 -25.32
C SER A 601 15.12 20.40 -26.61
N THR A 602 14.31 20.10 -27.63
CA THR A 602 14.27 20.79 -28.94
C THR A 602 13.62 22.17 -28.90
N LEU A 603 12.93 22.51 -27.80
CA LEU A 603 12.25 23.79 -27.60
C LEU A 603 13.20 24.90 -27.15
N ILE A 604 14.41 24.52 -26.71
CA ILE A 604 15.42 25.46 -26.22
C ILE A 604 16.26 25.98 -27.39
N ARG A 605 16.25 27.30 -27.54
CA ARG A 605 16.88 28.07 -28.60
C ARG A 605 17.75 29.17 -27.98
N PRO A 606 18.68 29.79 -28.73
CA PRO A 606 19.52 30.86 -28.19
C PRO A 606 18.72 32.01 -27.56
N GLY A 607 17.53 32.32 -28.08
CA GLY A 607 16.61 33.31 -27.51
C GLY A 607 15.72 32.84 -26.33
N SER A 608 15.87 31.60 -25.84
CA SER A 608 15.08 31.09 -24.70
C SER A 608 15.41 31.82 -23.40
N GLN A 609 14.37 32.21 -22.66
CA GLN A 609 14.49 32.94 -21.39
C GLN A 609 14.00 32.08 -20.24
N PHE A 610 14.78 32.02 -19.16
CA PHE A 610 14.48 31.22 -17.98
C PHE A 610 14.25 32.14 -16.78
N TRP A 611 13.20 31.92 -16.00
CA TRP A 611 12.96 32.64 -14.75
C TRP A 611 12.46 31.72 -13.65
N ILE A 612 12.52 32.22 -12.42
CA ILE A 612 12.04 31.50 -11.25
C ILE A 612 10.53 31.71 -11.11
N ALA A 613 9.79 30.61 -10.98
CA ALA A 613 8.39 30.61 -10.57
C ALA A 613 8.31 30.16 -9.11
N ALA A 614 8.35 31.12 -8.20
CA ALA A 614 8.20 30.89 -6.76
C ALA A 614 7.46 32.07 -6.12
N GLY A 615 6.45 31.77 -5.32
CA GLY A 615 5.69 32.77 -4.56
C GLY A 615 4.29 33.05 -5.09
N VAL A 616 3.57 33.89 -4.35
CA VAL A 616 2.30 34.48 -4.77
C VAL A 616 2.62 35.88 -5.27
N GLU A 617 2.42 36.12 -6.58
CA GLU A 617 2.58 37.47 -7.13
C GLU A 617 1.22 38.17 -7.10
N ALA A 618 1.13 39.21 -6.26
CA ALA A 618 -0.06 40.04 -6.16
C ALA A 618 0.26 41.41 -6.75
N THR A 619 -0.35 41.72 -7.89
CA THR A 619 -0.26 43.05 -8.51
C THR A 619 -1.57 43.80 -8.27
N ILE A 620 -1.45 45.04 -7.80
CA ILE A 620 -2.60 45.95 -7.60
C ILE A 620 -2.54 46.98 -8.71
N GLY A 621 -3.40 46.80 -9.72
CA GLY A 621 -3.51 47.71 -10.86
C GLY A 621 -4.80 48.51 -10.85
N THR A 622 -4.99 49.33 -11.88
CA THR A 622 -6.25 50.08 -12.12
C THR A 622 -7.44 49.16 -12.41
N GLN A 623 -7.19 47.91 -12.81
CA GLN A 623 -8.20 46.86 -13.03
C GLN A 623 -8.53 46.04 -11.77
N GLY A 624 -7.94 46.36 -10.62
CA GLY A 624 -8.13 45.65 -9.36
C GLY A 624 -6.92 44.82 -8.92
N LEU A 625 -7.14 43.94 -7.94
CA LEU A 625 -6.13 43.01 -7.43
C LEU A 625 -6.05 41.78 -8.35
N GLN A 626 -4.93 41.59 -9.03
CA GLN A 626 -4.61 40.36 -9.77
C GLN A 626 -3.63 39.54 -8.92
N VAL A 627 -4.04 38.31 -8.59
CA VAL A 627 -3.21 37.37 -7.85
C VAL A 627 -2.89 36.21 -8.78
N GLU A 628 -1.63 36.13 -9.22
CA GLU A 628 -1.12 34.97 -9.93
C GLU A 628 -0.55 34.00 -8.88
N THR A 629 -1.19 32.84 -8.76
CA THR A 629 -0.76 31.78 -7.85
C THR A 629 -0.23 30.61 -8.64
N GLU A 630 1.00 30.25 -8.38
CA GLU A 630 1.56 28.99 -8.84
C GLU A 630 1.01 27.82 -7.99
N THR A 631 1.25 26.58 -8.42
CA THR A 631 0.83 25.39 -7.66
C THR A 631 1.43 25.36 -6.24
N LEU A 632 0.76 24.68 -5.30
CA LEU A 632 1.27 24.56 -3.93
C LEU A 632 2.69 23.92 -3.87
N GLN A 633 3.01 23.05 -4.83
CA GLN A 633 4.32 22.42 -4.97
C GLN A 633 5.41 23.45 -5.31
N THR A 634 5.16 24.32 -6.29
CA THR A 634 6.10 25.35 -6.74
C THR A 634 6.29 26.47 -5.72
N LEU A 635 5.29 26.75 -4.86
CA LEU A 635 5.43 27.63 -3.70
C LEU A 635 6.43 27.12 -2.65
N LEU A 636 6.57 25.80 -2.50
CA LEU A 636 7.40 25.17 -1.46
C LEU A 636 8.80 24.80 -1.95
N SER A 637 8.93 24.24 -3.15
CA SER A 637 10.22 23.78 -3.70
C SER A 637 10.89 24.77 -4.66
N GLY A 638 10.15 25.81 -5.08
CA GLY A 638 10.51 26.61 -6.24
C GLY A 638 10.37 25.83 -7.56
N ALA A 639 10.29 26.54 -8.67
CA ALA A 639 10.36 25.98 -10.01
C ALA A 639 11.06 26.94 -10.98
N ILE A 640 11.52 26.39 -12.10
CA ILE A 640 12.07 27.18 -13.21
C ILE A 640 11.09 27.10 -14.37
N VAL A 641 10.70 28.24 -14.91
CA VAL A 641 9.89 28.32 -16.13
C VAL A 641 10.76 28.88 -17.23
N PHE A 642 10.58 28.36 -18.45
CA PHE A 642 11.16 29.00 -19.62
C PHE A 642 10.14 29.23 -20.71
N GLU A 643 10.42 30.24 -21.54
CA GLU A 643 9.65 30.58 -22.72
C GLU A 643 10.63 30.90 -23.86
N THR A 644 10.25 30.52 -25.08
CA THR A 644 11.02 30.81 -26.28
C THR A 644 10.19 31.76 -27.14
N PRO A 645 10.61 33.03 -27.32
CA PRO A 645 9.87 33.99 -28.12
C PRO A 645 9.60 33.47 -29.55
N PRO A 646 8.46 33.84 -30.17
CA PRO A 646 8.10 33.36 -31.51
C PRO A 646 9.19 33.61 -32.56
N ASP A 647 9.87 34.75 -32.49
CA ASP A 647 10.95 35.13 -33.40
C ASP A 647 12.15 34.17 -33.28
N ALA A 648 12.46 33.73 -32.06
CA ALA A 648 13.57 32.84 -31.74
C ALA A 648 13.28 31.35 -32.03
N LEU A 649 12.02 30.97 -32.26
CA LEU A 649 11.66 29.60 -32.66
C LEU A 649 12.22 29.23 -34.05
N THR A 650 12.59 30.23 -34.86
CA THR A 650 13.18 30.05 -36.18
C THR A 650 14.70 29.79 -36.16
N GLU A 651 15.36 30.02 -35.03
CA GLU A 651 16.79 29.81 -34.85
C GLU A 651 17.15 28.32 -34.71
N ALA A 652 18.43 27.97 -34.88
CA ALA A 652 18.90 26.60 -34.68
C ALA A 652 18.79 26.17 -33.20
N GLU A 653 18.63 24.86 -32.97
CA GLU A 653 18.52 24.30 -31.61
C GLU A 653 19.82 24.51 -30.84
N SER A 654 19.72 24.88 -29.56
CA SER A 654 20.91 25.07 -28.72
C SER A 654 21.62 23.74 -28.42
N PRO A 655 22.96 23.68 -28.53
CA PRO A 655 23.71 22.48 -28.19
C PRO A 655 23.66 22.20 -26.68
N PRO A 656 23.84 20.93 -26.25
CA PRO A 656 23.97 20.57 -24.84
C PRO A 656 25.09 21.38 -24.16
N GLY A 657 24.86 21.83 -22.93
CA GLY A 657 25.80 22.63 -22.15
C GLY A 657 25.83 24.12 -22.50
N SER A 658 24.92 24.59 -23.37
CA SER A 658 24.74 26.02 -23.61
C SER A 658 24.33 26.76 -22.34
N LYS A 659 24.80 28.01 -22.22
CA LYS A 659 24.62 28.85 -21.04
C LYS A 659 23.48 29.84 -21.27
N PHE A 660 22.59 29.94 -20.31
CA PHE A 660 21.49 30.90 -20.27
C PHE A 660 21.49 31.69 -18.97
N THR A 661 20.76 32.80 -18.92
CA THR A 661 20.57 33.60 -17.70
C THR A 661 19.29 33.17 -17.01
N LEU A 662 19.34 32.94 -15.69
CA LEU A 662 18.17 32.70 -14.85
C LEU A 662 17.71 34.00 -14.20
N TYR A 663 16.60 34.53 -14.69
CA TYR A 663 15.97 35.75 -14.19
C TYR A 663 15.15 35.49 -12.92
N ARG A 664 14.94 36.55 -12.12
CA ARG A 664 14.20 36.45 -10.86
C ARG A 664 12.71 36.19 -11.05
N ASP A 665 12.12 36.79 -12.08
CA ASP A 665 10.71 36.74 -12.40
C ASP A 665 10.49 36.95 -13.91
N ARG A 666 9.25 36.73 -14.37
CA ARG A 666 8.88 36.87 -15.77
C ARG A 666 9.08 38.29 -16.30
N LYS A 667 8.84 39.30 -15.46
CA LYS A 667 8.98 40.71 -15.83
C LYS A 667 10.43 41.07 -16.12
N SER A 668 11.36 40.58 -15.31
CA SER A 668 12.81 40.74 -15.47
C SER A 668 13.31 40.09 -16.76
N ALA A 669 12.78 38.90 -17.09
CA ALA A 669 13.08 38.21 -18.34
C ALA A 669 12.58 39.03 -19.56
N ALA A 670 11.32 39.47 -19.53
CA ALA A 670 10.75 40.29 -20.60
C ALA A 670 11.50 41.64 -20.79
N ASP A 671 11.93 42.28 -19.71
CA ASP A 671 12.71 43.53 -19.75
C ASP A 671 14.10 43.35 -20.38
N SER A 672 14.67 42.15 -20.30
CA SER A 672 15.97 41.81 -20.90
C SER A 672 15.89 41.54 -22.41
N ALA A 673 14.68 41.29 -22.95
CA ALA A 673 14.44 40.96 -24.35
C ALA A 673 14.71 42.12 -25.32
N ASP A 674 14.86 43.36 -24.81
CA ASP A 674 15.10 44.57 -25.59
C ASP A 674 16.45 45.19 -25.19
N PRO A 675 17.57 44.73 -25.79
CA PRO A 675 18.92 45.01 -25.29
C PRO A 675 19.39 46.44 -25.56
N VAL A 676 18.79 47.14 -26.52
CA VAL A 676 19.19 48.50 -26.87
C VAL A 676 18.25 49.50 -26.22
N ARG A 677 18.80 50.34 -25.33
CA ARG A 677 18.07 51.42 -24.66
C ARG A 677 18.75 52.75 -24.91
N VAL A 678 17.97 53.77 -25.25
CA VAL A 678 18.46 55.12 -25.50
C VAL A 678 18.19 55.98 -24.27
N SER A 679 19.24 56.54 -23.69
CA SER A 679 19.15 57.31 -22.44
C SER A 679 18.97 58.81 -22.70
N TYR A 680 18.07 59.43 -21.94
CA TYR A 680 17.81 60.88 -21.93
C TYR A 680 17.77 61.40 -20.49
N GLN A 681 18.06 62.69 -20.31
CA GLN A 681 17.95 63.37 -19.01
C GLN A 681 16.67 64.22 -19.00
N VAL A 682 15.86 64.10 -17.95
CA VAL A 682 14.67 64.95 -17.72
C VAL A 682 14.79 65.65 -16.37
N SER A 683 14.47 66.94 -16.34
CA SER A 683 14.48 67.75 -15.12
C SER A 683 13.10 68.37 -14.90
N PHE A 684 12.34 67.88 -13.92
CA PHE A 684 10.99 68.39 -13.65
C PHE A 684 11.00 69.55 -12.64
N PRO A 685 10.13 70.56 -12.82
CA PRO A 685 9.97 71.63 -11.84
C PRO A 685 9.13 71.13 -10.65
N GLY A 686 9.76 70.90 -9.50
CA GLY A 686 9.11 70.56 -8.24
C GLY A 686 9.54 69.23 -7.61
N PRO A 687 8.92 68.82 -6.49
CA PRO A 687 9.29 67.61 -5.78
C PRO A 687 8.99 66.33 -6.59
N LEU A 688 9.97 65.44 -6.74
CA LEU A 688 9.82 64.15 -7.43
C LEU A 688 9.20 63.04 -6.54
N HIS A 689 8.36 63.41 -5.59
CA HIS A 689 7.77 62.44 -4.66
C HIS A 689 6.89 61.44 -5.40
N GLY A 690 7.14 60.14 -5.17
CA GLY A 690 6.45 59.03 -5.85
C GLY A 690 7.11 58.56 -7.15
N MET A 691 8.23 59.16 -7.58
CA MET A 691 9.09 58.65 -8.66
C MET A 691 10.20 57.77 -8.09
N ALA A 692 10.41 56.59 -8.67
CA ALA A 692 11.46 55.66 -8.28
C ALA A 692 12.21 55.13 -9.51
N ILE A 693 13.36 54.50 -9.27
CA ILE A 693 14.04 53.73 -10.32
C ILE A 693 13.09 52.61 -10.79
N GLY A 694 12.86 52.53 -12.09
CA GLY A 694 11.87 51.63 -12.71
C GLY A 694 10.52 52.28 -13.01
N THR A 695 10.26 53.53 -12.62
CA THR A 695 9.05 54.27 -12.99
C THR A 695 8.86 54.24 -14.52
N PRO A 696 7.70 53.84 -15.04
CA PRO A 696 7.48 53.72 -16.48
C PRO A 696 7.48 55.09 -17.17
N VAL A 697 8.00 55.09 -18.40
CA VAL A 697 7.93 56.21 -19.34
C VAL A 697 6.91 55.84 -20.40
N GLU A 698 5.84 56.62 -20.49
CA GLU A 698 4.71 56.33 -21.37
C GLU A 698 4.58 57.39 -22.47
N LEU A 699 4.06 56.97 -23.61
CA LEU A 699 3.64 57.87 -24.69
C LEU A 699 2.21 57.49 -25.05
N ARG A 700 1.25 58.37 -24.75
CA ARG A 700 -0.20 58.12 -24.94
C ARG A 700 -0.68 56.84 -24.22
N GLY A 701 -0.18 56.59 -23.01
CA GLY A 701 -0.55 55.43 -22.18
C GLY A 701 0.11 54.11 -22.59
N ILE A 702 1.10 54.13 -23.49
CA ILE A 702 1.88 52.94 -23.88
C ILE A 702 3.27 53.05 -23.26
N PRO A 703 3.74 52.06 -22.46
CA PRO A 703 5.06 52.08 -21.86
C PRO A 703 6.15 51.84 -22.90
N ILE A 704 6.93 52.88 -23.18
CA ILE A 704 8.03 52.88 -24.14
C ILE A 704 9.41 52.92 -23.46
N GLY A 705 9.47 53.07 -22.14
CA GLY A 705 10.73 53.18 -21.40
C GLY A 705 10.56 53.14 -19.89
N ARG A 706 11.63 53.48 -19.16
CA ARG A 706 11.64 53.56 -17.69
C ARG A 706 12.68 54.56 -17.17
N VAL A 707 12.52 55.00 -15.93
CA VAL A 707 13.54 55.76 -15.19
C VAL A 707 14.64 54.80 -14.74
N SER A 708 15.90 55.02 -15.15
CA SER A 708 17.04 54.17 -14.78
C SER A 708 17.88 54.73 -13.63
N ALA A 709 17.93 56.06 -13.47
CA ALA A 709 18.66 56.69 -12.38
C ALA A 709 18.00 57.98 -11.91
N LEU A 710 18.18 58.29 -10.63
CA LEU A 710 17.84 59.56 -9.99
C LEU A 710 19.10 60.07 -9.29
N ARG A 711 19.54 61.27 -9.63
CA ARG A 711 20.72 61.89 -9.01
C ARG A 711 20.35 63.27 -8.51
N LEU A 712 20.80 63.60 -7.30
CA LEU A 712 20.67 64.93 -6.74
C LEU A 712 21.93 65.72 -7.10
N GLU A 713 21.77 66.76 -7.91
CA GLU A 713 22.83 67.62 -8.39
C GLU A 713 22.70 69.00 -7.74
N TYR A 714 23.75 69.40 -7.01
CA TYR A 714 23.85 70.74 -6.47
C TYR A 714 24.57 71.63 -7.48
N ASP A 715 23.84 72.58 -8.07
CA ASP A 715 24.40 73.53 -9.00
C ASP A 715 24.99 74.72 -8.24
N ARG A 716 26.32 74.75 -8.17
CA ARG A 716 27.06 75.81 -7.48
C ARG A 716 26.86 77.21 -8.08
N ALA A 717 26.45 77.32 -9.35
CA ALA A 717 26.30 78.61 -10.01
C ALA A 717 24.93 79.26 -9.71
N SER A 718 23.89 78.43 -9.59
CA SER A 718 22.53 78.88 -9.28
C SER A 718 22.16 78.74 -7.80
N GLU A 719 23.05 78.13 -7.00
CA GLU A 719 22.80 77.70 -5.61
C GLU A 719 21.53 76.84 -5.45
N ASP A 720 21.10 76.20 -6.53
CA ASP A 720 19.88 75.40 -6.59
C ASP A 720 20.18 73.90 -6.54
N ILE A 721 19.25 73.13 -5.97
CA ILE A 721 19.32 71.67 -5.93
C ILE A 721 18.36 71.12 -6.97
N ARG A 722 18.91 70.54 -8.03
CA ARG A 722 18.15 69.88 -9.09
C ARG A 722 18.22 68.36 -8.92
N VAL A 723 17.17 67.68 -9.33
CA VAL A 723 17.14 66.21 -9.33
C VAL A 723 16.87 65.73 -10.75
N PRO A 724 17.88 65.74 -11.65
CA PRO A 724 17.69 65.15 -12.96
C PRO A 724 17.44 63.65 -12.85
N ALA A 725 16.40 63.18 -13.55
CA ALA A 725 16.13 61.77 -13.74
C ALA A 725 16.67 61.33 -15.10
N THR A 726 17.34 60.18 -15.13
CA THR A 726 17.73 59.53 -16.38
C THR A 726 16.61 58.58 -16.79
N ILE A 727 16.07 58.78 -17.98
CA ILE A 727 15.08 57.89 -18.59
C ILE A 727 15.72 57.09 -19.72
N GLU A 728 15.37 55.81 -19.82
CA GLU A 728 15.78 54.89 -20.87
C GLU A 728 14.57 54.54 -21.73
N ILE A 729 14.65 54.83 -23.02
CA ILE A 729 13.60 54.55 -23.99
C ILE A 729 14.02 53.38 -24.87
N SER A 730 13.10 52.43 -25.06
CA SER A 730 13.26 51.26 -25.92
C SER A 730 12.82 51.61 -27.35
N PRO A 731 13.77 51.75 -28.31
CA PRO A 731 13.45 52.19 -29.67
C PRO A 731 12.59 51.17 -30.44
N HIS A 732 12.75 49.87 -30.16
CA HIS A 732 12.01 48.80 -30.84
C HIS A 732 10.53 48.73 -30.45
N ARG A 733 10.10 49.47 -29.42
CA ARG A 733 8.68 49.61 -29.07
C ARG A 733 7.94 50.62 -29.94
N ILE A 734 8.67 51.39 -30.76
CA ILE A 734 8.09 52.42 -31.63
C ILE A 734 8.26 51.99 -33.09
N ALA A 735 7.18 51.49 -33.69
CA ALA A 735 7.16 51.19 -35.11
C ALA A 735 6.84 52.45 -35.92
N ILE A 736 7.67 52.75 -36.93
CA ILE A 736 7.44 53.83 -37.89
C ILE A 736 6.96 53.21 -39.20
N PRO A 737 5.67 53.35 -39.57
CA PRO A 737 5.16 52.79 -40.82
C PRO A 737 5.93 53.32 -42.04
N GLY A 738 6.45 52.41 -42.86
CA GLY A 738 7.19 52.75 -44.09
C GLY A 738 8.69 53.01 -43.91
N GLU A 739 9.23 52.93 -42.70
CA GLU A 739 10.68 52.95 -42.44
C GLU A 739 11.16 51.54 -42.04
N ALA A 740 12.44 51.24 -42.30
CA ALA A 740 13.03 49.96 -41.90
C ALA A 740 13.09 49.86 -40.36
N PRO A 741 12.91 48.67 -39.76
CA PRO A 741 13.06 48.47 -38.33
C PRO A 741 14.43 48.95 -37.83
N ILE A 742 14.45 49.56 -36.65
CA ILE A 742 15.69 50.02 -36.02
C ILE A 742 16.59 48.79 -35.77
N PRO A 743 17.88 48.81 -36.15
CA PRO A 743 18.78 47.67 -35.94
C PRO A 743 18.96 47.34 -34.46
N ARG A 744 18.77 46.06 -34.09
CA ARG A 744 18.94 45.56 -32.72
C ARG A 744 20.40 45.42 -32.28
N ASP A 745 21.32 45.32 -33.23
CA ASP A 745 22.73 45.00 -32.96
C ASP A 745 23.67 46.22 -32.97
N ASP A 746 23.16 47.41 -33.35
CA ASP A 746 23.94 48.66 -33.40
C ASP A 746 23.33 49.75 -32.49
N PRO A 747 23.81 49.87 -31.24
CA PRO A 747 23.32 50.86 -30.29
C PRO A 747 23.48 52.32 -30.76
N LYS A 748 24.49 52.62 -31.57
CA LYS A 748 24.74 53.97 -32.06
C LYS A 748 23.74 54.35 -33.14
N ALA A 749 23.49 53.46 -34.09
CA ALA A 749 22.47 53.66 -35.12
C ALA A 749 21.06 53.81 -34.50
N ALA A 750 20.74 52.97 -33.51
CA ALA A 750 19.47 53.06 -32.79
C ALA A 750 19.31 54.37 -32.03
N THR A 751 20.38 54.86 -31.37
CA THR A 751 20.39 56.15 -30.67
C THR A 751 20.11 57.31 -31.63
N GLU A 752 20.78 57.35 -32.78
CA GLU A 752 20.63 58.42 -33.76
C GLU A 752 19.23 58.42 -34.41
N ALA A 753 18.70 57.24 -34.76
CA ALA A 753 17.34 57.11 -35.30
C ALA A 753 16.29 57.61 -34.29
N THR A 754 16.45 57.25 -33.01
CA THR A 754 15.54 57.65 -31.92
C THR A 754 15.61 59.14 -31.64
N ASN A 755 16.82 59.73 -31.64
CA ASN A 755 17.00 61.17 -31.48
C ASN A 755 16.30 61.95 -32.60
N ARG A 756 16.46 61.54 -33.87
CA ARG A 756 15.77 62.20 -35.00
C ARG A 756 14.25 62.09 -34.91
N LEU A 757 13.73 60.98 -34.39
CA LEU A 757 12.30 60.84 -34.14
C LEU A 757 11.85 61.85 -33.07
N PHE A 758 12.49 61.86 -31.90
CA PHE A 758 12.08 62.76 -30.82
C PHE A 758 12.31 64.23 -31.15
N GLU A 759 13.35 64.60 -31.90
CA GLU A 759 13.53 65.97 -32.41
C GLU A 759 12.31 66.42 -33.24
N ARG A 760 11.78 65.56 -34.13
CA ARG A 760 10.56 65.84 -34.91
C ARG A 760 9.32 65.97 -34.02
N LEU A 761 9.20 65.14 -32.98
CA LEU A 761 8.04 65.15 -32.08
C LEU A 761 8.07 66.34 -31.09
N ILE A 762 9.25 66.69 -30.58
CA ILE A 762 9.49 67.84 -29.70
C ILE A 762 9.17 69.14 -30.45
N ALA A 763 9.54 69.24 -31.73
CA ALA A 763 9.18 70.35 -32.60
C ALA A 763 7.66 70.50 -32.80
N LYS A 764 6.91 69.39 -32.69
CA LYS A 764 5.44 69.37 -32.71
C LYS A 764 4.80 69.56 -31.33
N GLY A 765 5.60 69.82 -30.28
CA GLY A 765 5.11 70.11 -28.94
C GLY A 765 5.20 68.98 -27.92
N LEU A 766 5.90 67.87 -28.21
CA LEU A 766 6.10 66.78 -27.26
C LEU A 766 6.96 67.24 -26.07
N ARG A 767 6.49 67.02 -24.84
CA ARG A 767 7.20 67.31 -23.59
C ARG A 767 7.05 66.17 -22.62
N ALA A 768 8.06 65.97 -21.78
CA ALA A 768 7.95 65.04 -20.65
C ALA A 768 7.25 65.72 -19.47
N ARG A 769 6.25 65.06 -18.90
CA ARG A 769 5.48 65.51 -17.73
C ARG A 769 5.43 64.45 -16.66
N LEU A 770 5.34 64.89 -15.42
CA LEU A 770 5.13 64.00 -14.28
C LEU A 770 3.63 63.89 -14.01
N ALA A 771 3.04 62.75 -14.36
CA ALA A 771 1.62 62.48 -14.16
C ALA A 771 1.41 61.50 -12.99
N PRO A 772 0.28 61.56 -12.28
CA PRO A 772 -0.09 60.53 -11.30
C PRO A 772 -0.38 59.21 -12.03
N ASP A 773 0.22 58.13 -11.56
CA ASP A 773 -0.01 56.77 -12.06
C ASP A 773 -1.18 56.13 -11.30
N ASN A 774 -1.02 56.00 -9.98
CA ASN A 774 -2.05 55.49 -9.09
C ASN A 774 -2.31 56.51 -7.96
N LEU A 775 -3.55 57.02 -7.92
CA LEU A 775 -3.99 58.00 -6.93
C LEU A 775 -4.01 57.44 -5.49
N LEU A 776 -4.10 56.12 -5.31
CA LEU A 776 -4.16 55.47 -4.00
C LEU A 776 -2.78 55.32 -3.35
N ILE A 777 -1.76 55.00 -4.16
CA ILE A 777 -0.40 54.70 -3.69
C ILE A 777 0.52 55.93 -3.83
N GLY A 778 0.10 56.92 -4.63
CA GLY A 778 0.90 58.12 -4.88
C GLY A 778 2.07 57.89 -5.85
N SER A 779 2.06 56.79 -6.61
CA SER A 779 3.06 56.53 -7.65
C SER A 779 2.93 57.54 -8.80
N ARG A 780 4.06 57.85 -9.43
CA ARG A 780 4.15 58.75 -10.59
C ARG A 780 4.59 57.98 -11.84
N ILE A 781 4.13 58.43 -13.00
CA ILE A 781 4.65 58.06 -14.31
C ILE A 781 5.30 59.27 -15.00
N VAL A 782 6.25 59.00 -15.89
CA VAL A 782 6.75 60.00 -16.84
C VAL A 782 5.94 59.90 -18.12
N ASP A 783 5.00 60.81 -18.34
CA ASP A 783 4.15 60.83 -19.52
C ASP A 783 4.72 61.78 -20.57
N LEU A 784 4.90 61.29 -21.80
CA LEU A 784 5.31 62.09 -22.95
C LEU A 784 4.06 62.58 -23.67
N GLU A 785 3.72 63.85 -23.47
CA GLU A 785 2.47 64.44 -23.93
C GLU A 785 2.73 65.63 -24.87
N PHE A 786 1.82 65.88 -25.81
CA PHE A 786 1.83 67.08 -26.64
C PHE A 786 1.11 68.22 -25.92
N ILE A 787 1.76 69.37 -25.79
CA ILE A 787 1.20 70.53 -25.09
C ILE A 787 0.61 71.53 -26.09
N GLU A 788 -0.54 72.10 -25.75
CA GLU A 788 -1.16 73.21 -26.47
C GLU A 788 -0.34 74.50 -26.28
N ASN A 789 0.04 75.17 -27.38
CA ASN A 789 0.94 76.34 -27.41
C ASN A 789 2.31 76.12 -26.73
N PRO A 790 3.15 75.21 -27.25
CA PRO A 790 4.44 74.89 -26.64
C PRO A 790 5.41 76.07 -26.77
N THR A 791 6.12 76.40 -25.70
CA THR A 791 7.32 77.24 -25.79
C THR A 791 8.34 76.55 -26.70
N PRO A 792 8.99 77.24 -27.66
CA PRO A 792 9.99 76.63 -28.51
C PRO A 792 11.09 75.95 -27.68
N ALA A 793 11.29 74.65 -27.86
CA ALA A 793 12.33 73.88 -27.19
C ALA A 793 12.93 72.87 -28.17
N GLN A 794 14.19 72.52 -27.97
CA GLN A 794 14.92 71.52 -28.75
C GLN A 794 15.50 70.47 -27.80
N LEU A 795 15.80 69.28 -28.34
CA LEU A 795 16.54 68.25 -27.61
C LEU A 795 17.97 68.75 -27.41
N ALA A 796 18.31 69.19 -26.20
CA ALA A 796 19.64 69.74 -25.95
C ALA A 796 20.64 68.58 -25.87
N ARG A 797 21.65 68.57 -26.74
CA ARG A 797 22.69 67.52 -26.76
C ARG A 797 23.76 67.80 -25.69
N THR A 798 23.33 67.91 -24.44
CA THR A 798 24.19 67.99 -23.27
C THR A 798 24.86 66.64 -23.03
N GLN A 799 26.07 66.64 -22.45
CA GLN A 799 26.76 65.40 -22.06
C GLN A 799 26.51 65.12 -20.57
N PRO A 800 26.35 63.85 -20.14
CA PRO A 800 26.55 62.62 -20.91
C PRO A 800 25.32 62.14 -21.72
N TYR A 801 24.12 62.68 -21.48
CA TYR A 801 22.88 62.30 -22.18
C TYR A 801 22.11 63.54 -22.66
N PRO A 802 21.41 63.49 -23.80
CA PRO A 802 20.60 64.61 -24.26
C PRO A 802 19.47 64.94 -23.27
N GLU A 803 19.27 66.23 -23.01
CA GLU A 803 18.22 66.73 -22.13
C GLU A 803 16.90 66.86 -22.89
N PHE A 804 15.90 66.11 -22.42
CA PHE A 804 14.56 66.06 -22.98
C PHE A 804 13.69 67.14 -22.32
N PRO A 805 13.02 68.00 -23.11
CA PRO A 805 12.31 69.15 -22.57
C PRO A 805 11.10 68.71 -21.73
N THR A 806 11.02 69.24 -20.52
CA THR A 806 9.94 68.96 -19.57
C THR A 806 8.91 70.08 -19.54
N ALA A 807 7.75 69.78 -18.97
CA ALA A 807 6.74 70.78 -18.63
C ALA A 807 6.22 70.57 -17.21
N PRO A 808 5.62 71.59 -16.59
CA PRO A 808 4.96 71.44 -15.29
C PRO A 808 3.91 70.32 -15.36
N GLY A 809 3.88 69.48 -14.32
CA GLY A 809 2.90 68.39 -14.20
C GLY A 809 1.51 68.92 -13.89
N SER A 810 0.48 68.32 -14.50
CA SER A 810 -0.93 68.58 -14.19
C SER A 810 -1.35 67.76 -12.97
N GLY A 811 -1.75 68.42 -11.90
CA GLY A 811 -2.16 67.72 -10.67
C GLY A 811 -2.88 68.62 -9.68
N LEU A 812 -3.29 68.05 -8.55
CA LEU A 812 -3.94 68.77 -7.44
C LEU A 812 -3.21 70.05 -7.02
N GLY A 813 -1.89 70.13 -7.21
CA GLY A 813 -1.09 71.32 -6.91
C GLY A 813 -1.37 72.53 -7.82
N GLU A 814 -1.85 72.34 -9.05
CA GLU A 814 -2.34 73.45 -9.91
C GLU A 814 -3.75 73.87 -9.51
N ILE A 815 -4.62 72.92 -9.17
CA ILE A 815 -5.97 73.20 -8.66
C ILE A 815 -5.86 73.96 -7.32
N ALA A 816 -4.96 73.54 -6.43
CA ALA A 816 -4.71 74.19 -5.15
C ALA A 816 -4.12 75.59 -5.33
N ARG A 817 -3.19 75.80 -6.27
CA ARG A 817 -2.65 77.13 -6.60
C ARG A 817 -3.69 78.05 -7.23
N SER A 818 -4.54 77.53 -8.11
CA SER A 818 -5.66 78.29 -8.67
C SER A 818 -6.72 78.63 -7.61
N ALA A 819 -7.01 77.70 -6.69
CA ALA A 819 -7.92 77.92 -5.58
C ALA A 819 -7.36 78.92 -4.55
N SER A 820 -6.06 78.86 -4.23
CA SER A 820 -5.41 79.83 -3.35
C SER A 820 -5.35 81.22 -3.99
N ALA A 821 -5.02 81.31 -5.29
CA ALA A 821 -5.05 82.58 -6.01
C ALA A 821 -6.46 83.21 -6.04
N PHE A 822 -7.51 82.39 -6.15
CA PHE A 822 -8.89 82.83 -6.07
C PHE A 822 -9.28 83.28 -4.65
N LEU A 823 -8.84 82.56 -3.62
CA LEU A 823 -9.04 82.93 -2.21
C LEU A 823 -8.30 84.22 -1.85
N ASP A 824 -7.09 84.43 -2.37
CA ASP A 824 -6.32 85.66 -2.19
C ASP A 824 -7.00 86.85 -2.87
N GLN A 825 -7.60 86.66 -4.05
CA GLN A 825 -8.46 87.67 -4.68
C GLN A 825 -9.73 87.95 -3.86
N LEU A 826 -10.31 86.94 -3.21
CA LEU A 826 -11.48 87.11 -2.35
C LEU A 826 -11.15 87.86 -1.04
N ALA A 827 -9.96 87.63 -0.49
CA ALA A 827 -9.46 88.32 0.71
C ALA A 827 -9.10 89.80 0.45
N ALA A 828 -8.86 90.18 -0.81
CA ALA A 828 -8.56 91.55 -1.22
C ALA A 828 -9.81 92.46 -1.36
N LEU A 829 -11.01 91.97 -1.07
CA LEU A 829 -12.25 92.76 -1.14
C LEU A 829 -12.39 93.72 0.06
N PRO A 830 -12.61 95.04 -0.15
CA PRO A 830 -12.72 96.03 0.92
C PRO A 830 -14.10 95.95 1.62
N LEU A 831 -14.22 95.06 2.61
CA LEU A 831 -15.44 94.87 3.42
C LEU A 831 -15.84 96.10 4.28
N GLY A 832 -15.01 97.16 4.32
CA GLY A 832 -15.29 98.40 5.04
C GLY A 832 -16.42 99.24 4.44
N GLU A 833 -16.62 99.21 3.13
CA GLU A 833 -17.69 99.98 2.47
C GLU A 833 -19.07 99.28 2.57
N LEU A 834 -19.08 97.95 2.71
CA LEU A 834 -20.29 97.12 2.86
C LEU A 834 -20.98 97.29 4.22
N ILE A 835 -20.23 97.64 5.28
CA ILE A 835 -20.76 97.85 6.64
C ILE A 835 -21.48 99.21 6.77
N GLY A 836 -21.16 100.19 5.91
CA GLY A 836 -21.87 101.47 5.82
C GLY A 836 -23.31 101.31 5.33
N GLY A 837 -23.52 100.52 4.27
CA GLY A 837 -24.86 100.26 3.70
C GLY A 837 -25.78 99.40 4.57
N MET A 838 -25.24 98.52 5.42
CA MET A 838 -26.05 97.70 6.34
C MET A 838 -26.71 98.50 7.46
N ARG A 839 -26.16 99.66 7.85
CA ARG A 839 -26.71 100.46 8.96
C ARG A 839 -27.98 101.23 8.56
N GLU A 840 -28.12 101.62 7.30
CA GLU A 840 -29.37 102.20 6.74
C GLU A 840 -30.47 101.14 6.59
N MET A 841 -30.12 99.87 6.35
CA MET A 841 -31.09 98.78 6.16
C MET A 841 -31.76 98.32 7.47
N VAL A 842 -31.07 98.43 8.61
CA VAL A 842 -31.61 98.05 9.94
C VAL A 842 -32.71 99.00 10.41
N GLN A 843 -32.70 100.28 9.98
CA GLN A 843 -33.77 101.23 10.32
C GLN A 843 -35.09 100.98 9.57
N HIS A 844 -35.08 100.19 8.50
CA HIS A 844 -36.31 99.78 7.78
C HIS A 844 -36.81 98.36 8.14
N ALA A 845 -36.10 97.61 8.98
CA ALA A 845 -36.47 96.25 9.38
C ALA A 845 -37.50 96.21 10.54
N ASP A 846 -37.63 97.28 11.34
CA ASP A 846 -38.55 97.32 12.50
C ASP A 846 -40.04 97.37 12.08
N THR A 847 -40.32 97.77 10.84
CA THR A 847 -41.68 97.78 10.25
C THR A 847 -42.15 96.42 9.72
N VAL A 848 -41.29 95.40 9.63
CA VAL A 848 -41.61 94.11 8.98
C VAL A 848 -41.84 92.96 9.99
N VAL A 849 -41.37 93.08 11.24
CA VAL A 849 -41.43 92.01 12.25
C VAL A 849 -42.83 91.83 12.90
N GLY A 850 -43.77 92.76 12.64
CA GLY A 850 -45.14 92.71 13.18
C GLY A 850 -46.20 91.99 12.33
N SER A 851 -45.86 91.44 11.15
CA SER A 851 -46.89 90.97 10.21
C SER A 851 -47.49 89.59 10.60
N PRO A 852 -48.83 89.41 10.51
CA PRO A 852 -49.53 88.17 10.88
C PRO A 852 -49.25 86.96 9.97
N GLU A 853 -48.46 87.13 8.91
CA GLU A 853 -48.11 86.09 7.94
C GLU A 853 -47.02 85.14 8.47
N LEU A 854 -46.09 85.63 9.30
CA LEU A 854 -45.02 84.80 9.88
C LEU A 854 -45.55 83.76 10.89
N LYS A 855 -46.63 84.08 11.61
CA LYS A 855 -47.29 83.16 12.56
C LYS A 855 -48.01 81.99 11.88
N ARG A 856 -48.36 82.09 10.59
CA ARG A 856 -49.02 81.00 9.84
C ARG A 856 -48.01 79.99 9.29
N SER A 857 -46.83 80.44 8.86
CA SER A 857 -45.79 79.56 8.30
C SER A 857 -45.15 78.66 9.36
N VAL A 858 -44.96 79.14 10.59
CA VAL A 858 -44.45 78.30 11.70
C VAL A 858 -45.42 77.18 12.07
N LYS A 859 -46.74 77.42 11.96
CA LYS A 859 -47.78 76.42 12.27
C LYS A 859 -47.96 75.36 11.16
N GLN A 860 -47.48 75.62 9.95
CA GLN A 860 -47.48 74.66 8.83
C GLN A 860 -46.24 73.75 8.81
N LEU A 861 -45.11 74.21 9.36
CA LEU A 861 -43.89 73.41 9.51
C LEU A 861 -44.05 72.27 10.52
N ASP A 862 -44.80 72.52 11.61
CA ASP A 862 -45.02 71.56 12.69
C ASP A 862 -45.89 70.37 12.23
N ARG A 863 -46.82 70.61 11.30
CA ARG A 863 -47.66 69.55 10.70
C ARG A 863 -46.89 68.67 9.70
N THR A 864 -45.97 69.25 8.95
CA THR A 864 -45.16 68.49 7.97
C THR A 864 -44.14 67.57 8.65
N LEU A 865 -43.60 67.97 9.81
CA LEU A 865 -42.71 67.12 10.61
C LEU A 865 -43.47 65.95 11.28
N ALA A 866 -44.75 66.14 11.63
CA ALA A 866 -45.59 65.06 12.18
C ALA A 866 -45.93 63.98 11.13
N ASP A 867 -46.25 64.39 9.89
CA ASP A 867 -46.61 63.47 8.80
C ASP A 867 -45.42 62.61 8.33
N ALA A 868 -44.21 63.16 8.33
CA ALA A 868 -42.99 62.42 7.97
C ALA A 868 -42.65 61.29 8.96
N GLY A 869 -42.95 61.47 10.25
CA GLY A 869 -42.74 60.45 11.28
C GLY A 869 -43.72 59.28 11.19
N GLN A 870 -44.89 59.48 10.59
CA GLN A 870 -45.92 58.45 10.43
C GLN A 870 -45.63 57.54 9.22
N PHE A 871 -45.14 58.10 8.11
CA PHE A 871 -44.68 57.35 6.94
C PHE A 871 -43.54 56.38 7.24
N ALA A 872 -42.58 56.79 8.09
CA ALA A 872 -41.45 55.93 8.48
C ALA A 872 -41.88 54.70 9.30
N ARG A 873 -43.00 54.77 10.04
CA ARG A 873 -43.54 53.65 10.81
C ARG A 873 -44.26 52.63 9.93
N ASP A 874 -45.01 53.10 8.92
CA ASP A 874 -45.78 52.22 8.02
C ASP A 874 -44.88 51.38 7.08
N MET A 875 -43.75 51.95 6.64
CA MET A 875 -42.75 51.22 5.85
C MET A 875 -42.11 50.04 6.61
N ARG A 876 -41.94 50.17 7.94
CA ARG A 876 -41.29 49.13 8.76
C ARG A 876 -42.18 47.91 8.99
N VAL A 877 -43.51 48.10 9.02
CA VAL A 877 -44.48 47.02 9.21
C VAL A 877 -44.67 46.19 7.93
N GLN A 878 -44.49 46.79 6.74
CA GLN A 878 -44.67 46.12 5.45
C GLN A 878 -43.42 45.37 4.94
N ALA A 879 -42.22 45.66 5.46
CA ALA A 879 -40.98 45.03 4.99
C ALA A 879 -40.82 43.54 5.40
N GLY A 880 -41.38 43.14 6.56
CA GLY A 880 -41.25 41.78 7.10
C GLY A 880 -41.87 40.68 6.21
N PRO A 881 -43.13 40.82 5.75
CA PRO A 881 -43.77 39.83 4.88
C PRO A 881 -43.13 39.71 3.49
N LEU A 882 -42.50 40.77 2.98
CA LEU A 882 -41.83 40.81 1.67
C LEU A 882 -40.49 40.07 1.69
N LEU A 883 -39.71 40.19 2.79
CA LEU A 883 -38.48 39.44 2.98
C LEU A 883 -38.74 37.94 3.19
N ALA A 884 -39.84 37.58 3.87
CA ALA A 884 -40.26 36.18 4.04
C ALA A 884 -40.66 35.52 2.70
N LYS A 885 -41.35 36.25 1.81
CA LYS A 885 -41.72 35.75 0.46
C LYS A 885 -40.52 35.59 -0.48
N LEU A 886 -39.49 36.43 -0.37
CA LEU A 886 -38.26 36.32 -1.15
C LEU A 886 -37.41 35.12 -0.71
N ASN A 887 -37.30 34.86 0.60
CA ASN A 887 -36.58 33.67 1.10
C ASN A 887 -37.29 32.36 0.69
N SER A 888 -38.62 32.29 0.74
CA SER A 888 -39.34 31.09 0.31
C SER A 888 -39.26 30.81 -1.20
N ALA A 889 -38.95 31.82 -2.02
CA ALA A 889 -38.74 31.67 -3.46
C ALA A 889 -37.31 31.23 -3.80
N ALA A 890 -36.33 31.53 -2.94
CA ALA A 890 -34.94 31.09 -3.09
C ALA A 890 -34.75 29.60 -2.74
N ASP A 891 -35.46 29.10 -1.71
CA ASP A 891 -35.41 27.67 -1.31
C ASP A 891 -36.09 26.72 -2.32
N GLN A 892 -36.89 27.23 -3.26
CA GLN A 892 -37.51 26.42 -4.33
C GLN A 892 -36.65 26.30 -5.60
N LEU A 893 -35.48 26.94 -5.64
CA LEU A 893 -34.56 26.96 -6.80
C LEU A 893 -33.14 26.44 -6.48
N GLY A 894 -32.97 25.69 -5.38
CA GLY A 894 -31.72 25.03 -4.96
C GLY A 894 -31.82 23.51 -4.98
#